data_AF-E3PWY0-F1
#
_entry.id   AF-E3PWY0-F1
#
_cell.length_a   1.000
_cell.length_b   1.000
_cell.length_c   1.000
_cell.angle_alpha   90.00
_cell.angle_beta   90.00
_cell.angle_gamma   90.00
#
_symmetry.space_group_name_H-M   'P 1'
#
loop_
_entity.id
_entity.type
_entity.pdbx_description
1 polymer ?
#
loop_
_entity_poly.entity_id
_entity_poly.type
_entity_poly.pdbx_seq_one_letter_code
_entity_poly.pdbx_strand_id
1 'polypeptide(L)'
;MIKKYVAPYNKSHRDYFTILPFERKVISKLENIFSREKGIFVLYGNHGVGKSSLKNYTIENIRSKKLCVIINIPFYNSNKDLLREILIQLPIGIKTEMDRIKNDIENIILPKSQLISLNVFNQDEEIQVEESQNNYLRNYIFMSSKISNIKKLYIRTKESLRDLPEHINFENDIFNHLLNEIDKLENHIKDYKDYHCKKETIKERIINKIGIKPKKCLELKELEKRILNIEKKINKLDVLNENMLELNEFFKLAMDQLKQFDLEITNITYYINETTSNISADSSIDMEAKLHFLTAKIGLESSDSLNDKFSTSEEVKGIVTEEIKEKQLMRLLKSMSDTFNISIIIDELDKYPMNEVIELINQNKRLFLDCNITTLLITDIYSGIFIEENSDYIHKDQMILVRSLNLVDFIARSRSKGIHFGNDFFEILDLYYSVKMNNRGLVVNKKINDSNSTPKGFIFYSFMNSNFYKNLKSDHKEIFLNFYWELIELLDHVEKISIDEYDEFVNCFLNRNKIKSLQITINFNRLKELFEEQNLEIYYNFLDFSDYEFNFSLHSKYQNKIHDFLTDFASKMNFYSNNTEKYFLNIQDYKFVNGEKTHINNNYLKNEFTKLLEENECSDEDFVKSLIQIYKSSSEKYIGRKEWRYANKELYNPNYGIDDAMKVVKRENVMGIILFYPYNNKINARPYEKPLQNGIIVTGNDFEEIVLFPYVGYVGLHSHKPYRMNEFKEFITEEGIKKVYEVKEEVNKHDSLQSKWSNCFDGSDEKNKEKILEICSQKMDKWLGELDKLG
;
A
#
# COMPACT_ATOMS: atom_id res chain seq x y z
N MET A 1 -25.59 -1.33 -5.86
CA MET A 1 -24.80 -0.09 -5.67
C MET A 1 -23.63 -0.43 -4.78
N ILE A 2 -22.42 -0.54 -5.34
CA ILE A 2 -21.19 -0.71 -4.54
C ILE A 2 -20.93 0.65 -3.88
N LYS A 3 -20.85 0.69 -2.55
CA LYS A 3 -20.45 1.89 -1.83
C LYS A 3 -19.05 2.28 -2.34
N LYS A 4 -18.95 3.39 -3.07
CA LYS A 4 -17.66 3.98 -3.45
C LYS A 4 -17.07 4.55 -2.16
N TYR A 5 -16.25 3.78 -1.45
CA TYR A 5 -15.58 4.26 -0.24
C TYR A 5 -14.61 5.38 -0.63
N VAL A 6 -14.85 6.59 -0.12
CA VAL A 6 -14.01 7.78 -0.34
C VAL A 6 -13.41 8.19 1.00
N ALA A 7 -12.62 7.31 1.60
CA ALA A 7 -11.83 7.64 2.78
C ALA A 7 -10.39 7.13 2.64
N PRO A 8 -9.45 7.63 3.47
CA PRO A 8 -8.05 7.21 3.41
C PRO A 8 -7.91 5.69 3.54
N TYR A 9 -6.82 5.14 3.01
CA TYR A 9 -6.56 3.70 3.10
C TYR A 9 -6.62 3.22 4.56
N ASN A 10 -7.31 2.11 4.74
CA ASN A 10 -7.35 1.32 5.96
C ASN A 10 -7.42 -0.14 5.54
N LYS A 11 -6.64 -1.03 6.15
CA LYS A 11 -6.64 -2.46 5.86
C LYS A 11 -8.02 -3.12 5.90
N SER A 12 -8.94 -2.66 6.76
CA SER A 12 -10.33 -3.16 6.77
C SER A 12 -11.10 -2.89 5.47
N HIS A 13 -10.77 -1.81 4.76
CA HIS A 13 -11.43 -1.39 3.51
C HIS A 13 -10.53 -1.59 2.27
N ARG A 14 -9.45 -2.36 2.39
CA ARG A 14 -8.46 -2.56 1.32
C ARG A 14 -9.06 -3.12 0.02
N ASP A 15 -10.17 -3.86 0.11
CA ASP A 15 -10.89 -4.37 -1.06
C ASP A 15 -11.44 -3.27 -1.99
N TYR A 16 -11.62 -2.05 -1.47
CA TYR A 16 -12.05 -0.88 -2.24
C TYR A 16 -10.88 -0.03 -2.74
N PHE A 17 -9.65 -0.45 -2.43
CA PHE A 17 -8.43 0.25 -2.81
C PHE A 17 -7.67 -0.54 -3.86
N THR A 18 -7.19 0.18 -4.87
CA THR A 18 -6.43 -0.39 -5.99
C THR A 18 -5.12 0.38 -6.08
N ILE A 19 -4.04 -0.26 -6.47
CA ILE A 19 -2.70 0.36 -6.56
C ILE A 19 -2.23 0.31 -8.00
N LEU A 20 -2.16 1.46 -8.65
CA LEU A 20 -1.68 1.56 -10.04
C LEU A 20 -0.16 1.33 -10.12
N PRO A 21 0.39 0.94 -11.28
CA PRO A 21 1.82 0.67 -11.42
C PRO A 21 2.71 1.84 -11.00
N PHE A 22 2.35 3.08 -11.36
CA PHE A 22 3.13 4.25 -10.92
C PHE A 22 3.01 4.50 -9.41
N GLU A 23 1.85 4.22 -8.82
CA GLU A 23 1.64 4.29 -7.37
C GLU A 23 2.49 3.23 -6.65
N ARG A 24 2.70 2.06 -7.26
CA ARG A 24 3.65 1.06 -6.76
C ARG A 24 5.09 1.56 -6.77
N LYS A 25 5.50 2.29 -7.83
CA LYS A 25 6.83 2.94 -7.86
C LYS A 25 6.97 3.95 -6.72
N VAL A 26 5.91 4.72 -6.46
CA VAL A 26 5.84 5.65 -5.31
C VAL A 26 5.92 4.91 -3.98
N ILE A 27 5.13 3.85 -3.80
CA ILE A 27 5.15 3.01 -2.59
C ILE A 27 6.53 2.39 -2.39
N SER A 28 7.16 1.86 -3.44
CA SER A 28 8.52 1.29 -3.34
C SER A 28 9.55 2.35 -2.95
N LYS A 29 9.43 3.59 -3.48
CA LYS A 29 10.26 4.72 -3.03
C LYS A 29 10.03 5.03 -1.54
N LEU A 30 8.78 5.09 -1.09
CA LEU A 30 8.42 5.27 0.32
C LEU A 30 8.97 4.13 1.19
N GLU A 31 8.81 2.87 0.76
CA GLU A 31 9.32 1.70 1.46
C GLU A 31 10.84 1.75 1.57
N ASN A 32 11.56 2.12 0.51
CA ASN A 32 13.02 2.25 0.54
C ASN A 32 13.49 3.36 1.50
N ILE A 33 12.75 4.46 1.61
CA ILE A 33 13.05 5.55 2.56
C ILE A 33 12.84 5.07 3.99
N PHE A 34 11.73 4.39 4.24
CA PHE A 34 11.31 3.97 5.58
C PHE A 34 11.94 2.66 6.07
N SER A 35 12.45 1.81 5.17
CA SER A 35 12.90 0.44 5.50
C SER A 35 14.35 0.33 5.98
N ARG A 36 15.11 1.43 6.09
CA ARG A 36 16.53 1.35 6.47
C ARG A 36 16.72 0.97 7.95
N GLU A 37 16.06 1.64 8.89
CA GLU A 37 16.28 1.48 10.35
C GLU A 37 14.99 1.56 11.18
N LYS A 38 15.08 1.51 12.52
CA LYS A 38 13.96 1.88 13.42
C LYS A 38 13.57 3.33 13.11
N GLY A 39 12.28 3.67 13.12
CA GLY A 39 11.84 4.99 12.62
C GLY A 39 10.82 5.73 13.49
N ILE A 40 10.97 7.04 13.59
CA ILE A 40 9.93 7.98 14.04
C ILE A 40 9.42 8.73 12.81
N PHE A 41 8.13 8.58 12.50
CA PHE A 41 7.50 9.20 11.35
C PHE A 41 6.51 10.28 11.81
N VAL A 42 6.82 11.53 11.50
CA VAL A 42 5.94 12.67 11.73
C VAL A 42 5.11 12.90 10.47
N LEU A 43 3.81 12.67 10.55
CA LEU A 43 2.88 12.80 9.43
C LEU A 43 2.11 14.10 9.56
N TYR A 44 2.44 15.07 8.70
CA TYR A 44 1.73 16.33 8.60
C TYR A 44 0.73 16.28 7.44
N GLY A 45 -0.54 16.62 7.70
CA GLY A 45 -1.62 16.53 6.70
C GLY A 45 -2.11 15.10 6.49
N ASN A 46 -3.15 14.68 7.21
CA ASN A 46 -3.66 13.30 7.17
C ASN A 46 -5.18 13.20 6.97
N HIS A 47 -5.83 14.23 6.42
CA HIS A 47 -7.29 14.27 6.30
C HIS A 47 -7.84 13.80 4.94
N GLY A 48 -6.97 13.45 3.98
CA GLY A 48 -7.34 13.32 2.57
C GLY A 48 -7.35 11.91 2.00
N VAL A 49 -8.03 11.78 0.87
CA VAL A 49 -8.02 10.59 0.01
C VAL A 49 -7.04 10.75 -1.14
N GLY A 50 -6.32 9.68 -1.51
CA GLY A 50 -5.36 9.67 -2.61
C GLY A 50 -3.92 9.54 -2.12
N LYS A 51 -3.16 10.63 -2.14
CA LYS A 51 -1.74 10.67 -1.73
C LYS A 51 -1.53 10.10 -0.31
N SER A 52 -2.38 10.53 0.63
CA SER A 52 -2.39 10.03 2.01
C SER A 52 -2.67 8.53 2.10
N SER A 53 -3.43 7.97 1.15
CA SER A 53 -3.66 6.52 1.09
C SER A 53 -2.41 5.73 0.72
N LEU A 54 -1.56 6.25 -0.19
CA LEU A 54 -0.29 5.61 -0.54
C LEU A 54 0.68 5.60 0.66
N LYS A 55 0.80 6.76 1.32
CA LYS A 55 1.57 6.93 2.56
C LYS A 55 1.10 5.97 3.66
N ASN A 56 -0.20 5.97 3.96
CA ASN A 56 -0.79 5.15 5.01
C ASN A 56 -0.64 3.65 4.73
N TYR A 57 -0.79 3.25 3.46
CA TYR A 57 -0.52 1.87 3.05
C TYR A 57 0.93 1.46 3.30
N THR A 58 1.90 2.27 2.84
CA THR A 58 3.32 1.96 3.04
C THR A 58 3.67 1.86 4.52
N ILE A 59 3.14 2.79 5.33
CA ILE A 59 3.35 2.83 6.77
C ILE A 59 2.82 1.55 7.44
N GLU A 60 1.62 1.11 7.07
CA GLU A 60 1.02 -0.11 7.63
C GLU A 60 1.87 -1.35 7.30
N ASN A 61 2.39 -1.45 6.07
CA ASN A 61 3.30 -2.52 5.68
C ASN A 61 4.59 -2.55 6.51
N ILE A 62 5.14 -1.39 6.87
CA ILE A 62 6.41 -1.28 7.59
C ILE A 62 6.25 -1.53 9.07
N ARG A 63 5.15 -1.05 9.68
CA ARG A 63 4.80 -1.35 11.08
C ARG A 63 4.79 -2.84 11.38
N SER A 64 4.37 -3.67 10.41
CA SER A 64 4.36 -5.13 10.55
C SER A 64 5.77 -5.76 10.59
N LYS A 65 6.80 -5.04 10.10
CA LYS A 65 8.17 -5.57 9.91
C LYS A 65 9.18 -5.00 10.91
N LYS A 66 9.01 -3.76 11.39
CA LYS A 66 10.00 -3.03 12.19
C LYS A 66 9.36 -2.15 13.28
N LEU A 67 10.18 -1.71 14.25
CA LEU A 67 9.79 -0.74 15.28
C LEU A 67 9.53 0.63 14.64
N CYS A 68 8.32 1.16 14.83
CA CYS A 68 7.87 2.34 14.11
C CYS A 68 6.97 3.20 15.00
N VAL A 69 7.47 4.37 15.41
CA VAL A 69 6.68 5.37 16.13
C VAL A 69 6.06 6.31 15.11
N ILE A 70 4.75 6.56 15.21
CA ILE A 70 4.06 7.45 14.28
C ILE A 70 3.35 8.55 15.04
N ILE A 71 3.60 9.76 14.58
CA ILE A 71 3.12 11.00 15.16
C ILE A 71 2.25 11.63 14.08
N ASN A 72 0.95 11.75 14.34
CA ASN A 72 0.04 12.40 13.42
C ASN A 72 -0.17 13.83 13.86
N ILE A 73 0.12 14.77 12.96
CA ILE A 73 -0.07 16.19 13.19
C ILE A 73 -1.17 16.65 12.24
N PRO A 74 -2.33 17.07 12.77
CA PRO A 74 -3.37 17.69 11.96
C PRO A 74 -2.81 18.95 11.32
N PHE A 75 -3.27 19.27 10.12
CA PHE A 75 -2.79 20.46 9.42
C PHE A 75 -3.32 21.72 10.14
N TYR A 76 -2.43 22.51 10.78
CA TYR A 76 -2.79 23.72 11.53
C TYR A 76 -2.12 24.97 10.95
N ASN A 77 -2.90 26.05 10.81
CA ASN A 77 -2.54 27.27 10.08
C ASN A 77 -1.70 28.27 10.91
N SER A 78 -0.82 27.79 11.77
CA SER A 78 0.00 28.65 12.63
C SER A 78 1.41 28.07 12.81
N ASN A 79 2.40 28.89 12.47
CA ASN A 79 3.83 28.59 12.50
C ASN A 79 4.37 28.01 13.80
N LYS A 80 3.69 28.29 14.92
CA LYS A 80 4.15 27.96 16.26
C LYS A 80 3.66 26.58 16.72
N ASP A 81 2.77 25.95 15.94
CA ASP A 81 2.14 24.72 16.36
C ASP A 81 2.85 23.46 15.85
N LEU A 82 3.66 23.50 14.79
CA LEU A 82 4.30 22.26 14.30
C LEU A 82 5.23 21.64 15.33
N LEU A 83 6.19 22.40 15.85
CA LEU A 83 7.15 21.94 16.86
C LEU A 83 6.45 21.54 18.16
N ARG A 84 5.50 22.36 18.60
CA ARG A 84 4.67 22.09 19.79
C ARG A 84 3.86 20.81 19.64
N GLU A 85 3.24 20.62 18.48
CA GLU A 85 2.41 19.45 18.21
C GLU A 85 3.28 18.20 18.07
N ILE A 86 4.49 18.30 17.51
CA ILE A 86 5.49 17.20 17.59
C ILE A 86 5.73 16.83 19.06
N LEU A 87 5.99 17.80 19.94
CA LEU A 87 6.23 17.54 21.36
C LEU A 87 5.03 16.89 22.07
N ILE A 88 3.82 17.38 21.80
CA ILE A 88 2.59 16.86 22.42
C ILE A 88 2.30 15.44 21.92
N GLN A 89 2.47 15.20 20.62
CA GLN A 89 2.09 13.95 19.98
C GLN A 89 3.17 12.86 20.11
N LEU A 90 4.44 13.22 20.35
CA LEU A 90 5.54 12.27 20.50
C LEU A 90 5.33 11.26 21.63
N PRO A 91 5.03 11.66 22.90
CA PRO A 91 4.70 10.71 23.96
C PRO A 91 3.48 9.82 23.61
N ILE A 92 2.47 10.38 22.96
CA ILE A 92 1.25 9.65 22.55
C ILE A 92 1.61 8.58 21.50
N GLY A 93 2.42 8.94 20.51
CA GLY A 93 2.90 8.04 19.47
C GLY A 93 3.75 6.90 20.04
N ILE A 94 4.67 7.21 20.96
CA ILE A 94 5.50 6.21 21.65
C ILE A 94 4.60 5.24 22.43
N LYS A 95 3.68 5.76 23.25
CA LYS A 95 2.75 4.94 24.03
C LYS A 95 1.91 4.01 23.15
N THR A 96 1.40 4.52 22.03
CA THR A 96 0.62 3.72 21.07
C THR A 96 1.42 2.54 20.52
N GLU A 97 2.71 2.75 20.23
CA GLU A 97 3.59 1.69 19.76
C GLU A 97 3.94 0.68 20.87
N MET A 98 4.10 1.15 22.11
CA MET A 98 4.27 0.27 23.27
C MET A 98 3.03 -0.62 23.50
N ASP A 99 1.82 -0.06 23.39
CA ASP A 99 0.57 -0.83 23.48
C ASP A 99 0.45 -1.88 22.36
N ARG A 100 0.96 -1.59 21.15
CA ARG A 100 1.05 -2.58 20.06
C ARG A 100 2.01 -3.71 20.40
N ILE A 101 3.23 -3.41 20.85
CA ILE A 101 4.23 -4.41 21.23
C ILE A 101 3.68 -5.30 22.35
N LYS A 102 2.96 -4.71 23.32
CA LYS A 102 2.27 -5.46 24.37
C LYS A 102 1.30 -6.49 23.79
N ASN A 103 0.42 -6.08 22.88
CA ASN A 103 -0.50 -6.98 22.19
C ASN A 103 0.24 -8.07 21.38
N ASP A 104 1.37 -7.74 20.74
CA ASP A 104 2.18 -8.71 20.00
C ASP A 104 2.82 -9.75 20.93
N ILE A 105 3.33 -9.33 22.10
CA ILE A 105 3.84 -10.23 23.15
C ILE A 105 2.71 -11.16 23.64
N GLU A 106 1.53 -10.61 23.94
CA GLU A 106 0.37 -11.38 24.36
C GLU A 106 -0.04 -12.42 23.31
N ASN A 107 -0.11 -12.05 22.03
CA ASN A 107 -0.47 -12.96 20.94
C ASN A 107 0.59 -14.06 20.68
N ILE A 108 1.88 -13.79 20.91
CA ILE A 108 2.94 -14.81 20.80
C ILE A 108 2.78 -15.87 21.89
N ILE A 109 2.39 -15.46 23.08
CA ILE A 109 2.27 -16.34 24.25
C ILE A 109 0.91 -17.06 24.27
N LEU A 110 -0.17 -16.34 23.93
CA LEU A 110 -1.55 -16.80 23.88
C LEU A 110 -2.19 -16.40 22.53
N PRO A 111 -1.94 -17.15 21.45
CA PRO A 111 -2.56 -16.85 20.16
C PRO A 111 -4.10 -16.95 20.26
N LYS A 112 -4.81 -15.85 19.97
CA LYS A 112 -6.29 -15.76 20.01
C LYS A 112 -6.99 -16.79 19.12
N SER A 113 -6.30 -17.37 18.15
CA SER A 113 -6.73 -18.55 17.39
C SER A 113 -6.18 -19.83 18.02
N GLN A 114 -6.90 -20.37 19.01
CA GLN A 114 -6.87 -21.81 19.26
C GLN A 114 -7.44 -22.50 18.01
N LEU A 115 -6.59 -22.84 17.03
CA LEU A 115 -6.80 -23.85 15.97
C LEU A 115 -5.65 -23.79 14.95
N ILE A 116 -4.41 -23.99 15.40
CA ILE A 116 -3.40 -24.63 14.53
C ILE A 116 -2.84 -25.80 15.33
N SER A 117 -3.60 -26.90 15.34
CA SER A 117 -2.98 -28.20 15.50
C SER A 117 -2.09 -28.42 14.28
N LEU A 118 -0.80 -28.13 14.42
CA LEU A 118 0.21 -28.52 13.43
C LEU A 118 0.09 -30.04 13.24
N ASN A 119 -0.32 -30.42 12.04
CA ASN A 119 -0.55 -31.78 11.56
C ASN A 119 0.32 -32.84 12.25
N VAL A 120 -0.35 -33.79 12.90
CA VAL A 120 0.19 -35.11 13.24
C VAL A 120 0.42 -35.83 11.92
N PHE A 121 1.64 -35.77 11.39
CA PHE A 121 2.09 -36.74 10.41
C PHE A 121 2.42 -38.02 11.15
N ASN A 122 1.47 -38.95 11.19
CA ASN A 122 1.80 -40.36 11.36
C ASN A 122 2.33 -40.84 10.01
N GLN A 123 3.65 -40.89 9.85
CA GLN A 123 4.27 -41.78 8.87
C GLN A 123 5.03 -42.84 9.66
N ASP A 124 4.42 -44.02 9.73
CA ASP A 124 5.12 -45.25 10.02
C ASP A 124 6.08 -45.53 8.85
N GLU A 125 7.33 -45.12 9.00
CA GLU A 125 8.46 -45.75 8.31
C GLU A 125 9.47 -46.19 9.39
N GLU A 126 9.44 -47.48 9.71
CA GLU A 126 10.50 -48.14 10.46
C GLU A 126 11.79 -48.07 9.64
N ILE A 127 12.58 -47.01 9.83
CA ILE A 127 13.99 -47.01 9.47
C ILE A 127 14.75 -47.37 10.76
N GLN A 128 15.14 -48.64 10.86
CA GLN A 128 16.12 -49.08 11.86
C GLN A 128 17.48 -48.49 11.48
N VAL A 129 17.80 -47.32 12.02
CA VAL A 129 19.20 -46.86 12.13
C VAL A 129 19.67 -47.27 13.51
N GLU A 130 20.61 -48.22 13.59
CA GLU A 130 21.34 -48.52 14.83
C GLU A 130 22.21 -47.31 15.21
N GLU A 131 21.61 -46.33 15.87
CA GLU A 131 22.36 -45.24 16.49
C GLU A 131 23.04 -45.73 17.77
N SER A 132 24.35 -45.51 17.89
CA SER A 132 25.10 -45.85 19.11
C SER A 132 24.59 -45.07 20.34
N GLN A 133 24.71 -45.62 21.55
CA GLN A 133 24.38 -44.92 22.82
C GLN A 133 25.06 -43.54 22.95
N ASN A 134 26.22 -43.38 22.34
CA ASN A 134 26.95 -42.10 22.29
C ASN A 134 26.21 -41.02 21.47
N ASN A 135 25.44 -41.40 20.45
CA ASN A 135 24.68 -40.45 19.62
C ASN A 135 23.44 -39.93 20.38
N TYR A 136 22.70 -40.82 21.04
CA TYR A 136 21.57 -40.45 21.90
C TYR A 136 21.97 -39.50 23.03
N LEU A 137 23.10 -39.77 23.69
CA LEU A 137 23.62 -38.91 24.74
C LEU A 137 24.03 -37.53 24.20
N ARG A 138 24.65 -37.46 23.01
CA ARG A 138 24.96 -36.19 22.34
C ARG A 138 23.70 -35.39 22.00
N ASN A 139 22.67 -36.04 21.46
CA ASN A 139 21.40 -35.41 21.12
C ASN A 139 20.71 -34.85 22.38
N TYR A 140 20.69 -35.62 23.47
CA TYR A 140 20.18 -35.15 24.77
C TYR A 140 20.96 -33.93 25.29
N ILE A 141 22.30 -33.96 25.25
CA ILE A 141 23.13 -32.84 25.73
C ILE A 141 22.83 -31.58 24.90
N PHE A 142 22.75 -31.71 23.58
CA PHE A 142 22.41 -30.61 22.67
C PHE A 142 21.02 -30.03 23.00
N MET A 143 19.97 -30.85 23.07
CA MET A 143 18.61 -30.42 23.40
C MET A 143 18.52 -29.78 24.79
N SER A 144 19.21 -30.34 25.78
CA SER A 144 19.27 -29.81 27.16
C SER A 144 19.98 -28.47 27.24
N SER A 145 21.03 -28.27 26.43
CA SER A 145 21.72 -26.97 26.35
C SER A 145 20.80 -25.90 25.75
N LYS A 146 20.04 -26.23 24.70
CA LYS A 146 19.07 -25.33 24.08
C LYS A 146 17.95 -24.95 25.04
N ILE A 147 17.33 -25.92 25.73
CA ILE A 147 16.24 -25.64 26.68
C ILE A 147 16.72 -24.78 27.87
N SER A 148 17.97 -24.96 28.30
CA SER A 148 18.58 -24.13 29.34
C SER A 148 18.74 -22.67 28.89
N ASN A 149 19.23 -22.44 27.67
CA ASN A 149 19.35 -21.09 27.10
C ASN A 149 17.98 -20.42 26.92
N ILE A 150 16.99 -21.17 26.42
CA ILE A 150 15.57 -20.78 26.35
C ILE A 150 15.07 -20.29 27.71
N LYS A 151 15.28 -21.07 28.79
CA LYS A 151 14.86 -20.69 30.14
C LYS A 151 15.53 -19.41 30.63
N LYS A 152 16.83 -19.25 30.39
CA LYS A 152 17.57 -18.02 30.77
C LYS A 152 17.01 -16.79 30.08
N LEU A 153 16.78 -16.85 28.77
CA LEU A 153 16.20 -15.75 28.00
C LEU A 153 14.77 -15.43 28.45
N TYR A 154 13.95 -16.45 28.72
CA TYR A 154 12.60 -16.28 29.28
C TYR A 154 12.63 -15.55 30.63
N ILE A 155 13.49 -15.96 31.56
CA ILE A 155 13.60 -15.31 32.89
C ILE A 155 14.01 -13.85 32.74
N ARG A 156 15.06 -13.58 31.95
CA ARG A 156 15.53 -12.21 31.67
C ARG A 156 14.40 -11.34 31.11
N THR A 157 13.66 -11.86 30.14
CA THR A 157 12.54 -11.16 29.49
C THR A 157 11.41 -10.88 30.49
N LYS A 158 11.06 -11.86 31.34
CA LYS A 158 10.01 -11.71 32.35
C LYS A 158 10.37 -10.67 33.40
N GLU A 159 11.63 -10.67 33.84
CA GLU A 159 12.12 -9.72 34.84
C GLU A 159 12.14 -8.29 34.29
N SER A 160 12.68 -8.08 33.09
CA SER A 160 12.75 -6.74 32.50
C SER A 160 11.38 -6.13 32.19
N LEU A 161 10.40 -6.94 31.79
CA LEU A 161 9.03 -6.47 31.55
C LEU A 161 8.28 -6.13 32.85
N ARG A 162 8.72 -6.67 34.00
CA ARG A 162 8.14 -6.36 35.32
C ARG A 162 8.51 -4.95 35.80
N ASP A 163 9.66 -4.44 35.37
CA ASP A 163 10.19 -3.12 35.77
C ASP A 163 9.62 -1.96 34.93
N LEU A 164 8.67 -2.26 34.03
CA LEU A 164 7.98 -1.26 33.21
C LEU A 164 6.88 -0.52 34.01
N PRO A 165 6.49 0.70 33.61
CA PRO A 165 5.48 1.49 34.33
C PRO A 165 4.09 0.83 34.35
N GLU A 166 3.25 1.17 35.32
CA GLU A 166 1.93 0.54 35.57
C GLU A 166 0.98 0.48 34.35
N HIS A 167 1.11 1.40 33.39
CA HIS A 167 0.27 1.40 32.18
C HIS A 167 0.63 0.28 31.19
N ILE A 168 1.77 -0.40 31.37
CA ILE A 168 2.24 -1.53 30.56
C ILE A 168 2.33 -2.78 31.43
N ASN A 169 1.29 -3.04 32.22
CA ASN A 169 1.25 -4.23 33.06
C ASN A 169 0.74 -5.45 32.26
N PHE A 170 1.44 -6.57 32.38
CA PHE A 170 1.02 -7.86 31.83
C PHE A 170 0.33 -8.68 32.92
N GLU A 171 -0.75 -9.38 32.58
CA GLU A 171 -1.34 -10.35 33.50
C GLU A 171 -0.33 -11.47 33.80
N ASN A 172 -0.11 -11.78 35.08
CA ASN A 172 0.87 -12.79 35.52
C ASN A 172 0.64 -14.17 34.86
N ASP A 173 -0.61 -14.47 34.50
CA ASP A 173 -1.02 -15.74 33.90
C ASP A 173 -0.46 -15.96 32.49
N ILE A 174 -0.18 -14.87 31.75
CA ILE A 174 0.41 -14.93 30.41
C ILE A 174 1.78 -15.62 30.47
N PHE A 175 2.68 -15.12 31.33
CA PHE A 175 4.03 -15.69 31.44
C PHE A 175 4.04 -17.11 32.02
N ASN A 176 3.06 -17.46 32.86
CA ASN A 176 2.93 -18.82 33.39
C ASN A 176 2.61 -19.84 32.28
N HIS A 177 1.86 -19.44 31.25
CA HIS A 177 1.54 -20.32 30.12
C HIS A 177 2.80 -20.75 29.34
N LEU A 178 3.66 -19.79 28.98
CA LEU A 178 4.91 -20.08 28.27
C LEU A 178 5.89 -20.90 29.13
N LEU A 179 5.96 -20.63 30.43
CA LEU A 179 6.76 -21.42 31.36
C LEU A 179 6.30 -22.88 31.39
N ASN A 180 4.99 -23.11 31.45
CA ASN A 180 4.41 -24.45 31.40
C ASN A 180 4.73 -25.18 30.07
N GLU A 181 4.76 -24.48 28.93
CA GLU A 181 5.20 -25.06 27.65
C GLU A 181 6.67 -25.50 27.70
N ILE A 182 7.55 -24.64 28.25
CA ILE A 182 8.98 -24.93 28.39
C ILE A 182 9.21 -26.11 29.34
N ASP A 183 8.52 -26.14 30.49
CA ASP A 183 8.66 -27.21 31.48
C ASP A 183 8.16 -28.56 30.95
N LYS A 184 7.05 -28.57 30.20
CA LYS A 184 6.58 -29.78 29.49
C LYS A 184 7.61 -30.30 28.50
N LEU A 185 8.24 -29.41 27.73
CA LEU A 185 9.28 -29.78 26.77
C LEU A 185 10.53 -30.32 27.48
N GLU A 186 10.95 -29.71 28.58
CA GLU A 186 12.07 -30.22 29.40
C GLU A 186 11.78 -31.64 29.91
N ASN A 187 10.55 -31.89 30.38
CA ASN A 187 10.14 -33.22 30.83
C ASN A 187 10.20 -34.24 29.69
N HIS A 188 9.76 -33.89 28.48
CA HIS A 188 9.89 -34.80 27.32
C HIS A 188 11.36 -35.07 26.94
N ILE A 189 12.26 -34.09 27.08
CA ILE A 189 13.70 -34.28 26.85
C ILE A 189 14.30 -35.23 27.91
N LYS A 190 13.84 -35.14 29.17
CA LYS A 190 14.22 -36.08 30.24
C LYS A 190 13.70 -37.50 29.94
N ASP A 191 12.45 -37.63 29.51
CA ASP A 191 11.87 -38.91 29.11
C ASP A 191 12.66 -39.55 27.96
N TYR A 192 13.11 -38.77 26.98
CA TYR A 192 13.98 -39.24 25.88
C TYR A 192 15.31 -39.81 26.40
N LYS A 193 15.96 -39.11 27.34
CA LYS A 193 17.19 -39.60 28.00
C LYS A 193 16.94 -40.90 28.75
N ASP A 194 15.86 -40.94 29.54
CA ASP A 194 15.53 -42.09 30.36
C ASP A 194 15.16 -43.31 29.52
N TYR A 195 14.64 -43.11 28.31
CA TYR A 195 14.32 -44.18 27.38
C TYR A 195 15.54 -44.68 26.60
N HIS A 196 16.35 -43.78 26.02
CA HIS A 196 17.43 -44.15 25.10
C HIS A 196 18.81 -44.30 25.76
N CYS A 197 19.05 -43.68 26.93
CA CYS A 197 20.35 -43.65 27.59
C CYS A 197 20.45 -44.55 28.84
N LYS A 198 19.38 -45.26 29.23
CA LYS A 198 19.46 -46.25 30.31
C LYS A 198 20.21 -47.50 29.86
N LYS A 199 21.10 -48.01 30.73
CA LYS A 199 21.56 -49.41 30.63
C LYS A 199 20.42 -50.30 31.10
N GLU A 200 19.89 -51.16 30.22
CA GLU A 200 18.86 -52.13 30.60
C GLU A 200 19.28 -52.93 31.84
N THR A 201 18.43 -52.92 32.86
CA THR A 201 18.53 -53.89 33.96
C THR A 201 17.93 -55.23 33.54
N ILE A 202 18.37 -56.33 34.15
CA ILE A 202 17.87 -57.70 33.86
C ILE A 202 16.34 -57.80 33.99
N LYS A 203 15.72 -57.00 34.88
CA LYS A 203 14.28 -56.91 35.07
C LYS A 203 13.55 -56.29 33.87
N GLU A 204 14.12 -55.28 33.23
CA GLU A 204 13.51 -54.57 32.09
C GLU A 204 13.52 -55.42 30.80
N ARG A 205 14.58 -56.24 30.61
CA ARG A 205 14.61 -57.26 29.53
C ARG A 205 13.46 -58.28 29.61
N ILE A 206 13.03 -58.60 30.82
CA ILE A 206 11.93 -59.54 31.06
C ILE A 206 10.58 -58.86 30.78
N ILE A 207 10.41 -57.59 31.16
CA ILE A 207 9.18 -56.82 30.92
C ILE A 207 8.98 -56.53 29.42
N ASN A 208 10.05 -56.19 28.69
CA ASN A 208 9.99 -55.98 27.24
C ASN A 208 9.64 -57.27 26.46
N LYS A 209 10.02 -58.45 26.97
CA LYS A 209 9.58 -59.76 26.43
C LYS A 209 8.08 -60.05 26.63
N ILE A 210 7.40 -59.38 27.56
CA ILE A 210 5.99 -59.59 27.90
C ILE A 210 5.07 -58.62 27.10
N GLY A 211 5.62 -57.78 26.23
CA GLY A 211 4.83 -56.96 25.29
C GLY A 211 4.15 -55.73 25.91
N ILE A 212 4.52 -55.35 27.14
CA ILE A 212 4.06 -54.09 27.74
C ILE A 212 4.84 -52.95 27.09
N LYS A 213 4.23 -52.28 26.10
CA LYS A 213 4.82 -51.11 25.44
C LYS A 213 5.04 -49.99 26.47
N PRO A 214 6.27 -49.45 26.62
CA PRO A 214 6.54 -48.31 27.48
C PRO A 214 5.84 -47.03 26.97
N LYS A 215 5.69 -46.03 27.86
CA LYS A 215 5.15 -44.68 27.55
C LYS A 215 5.68 -44.19 26.20
N LYS A 216 4.79 -43.68 25.33
CA LYS A 216 5.16 -43.06 24.03
C LYS A 216 6.23 -41.99 24.25
N CYS A 217 7.48 -42.31 23.95
CA CYS A 217 8.57 -41.35 23.83
C CYS A 217 8.37 -40.59 22.51
N LEU A 218 8.52 -39.27 22.52
CA LEU A 218 8.46 -38.47 21.31
C LEU A 218 9.71 -38.73 20.45
N GLU A 219 9.52 -38.82 19.14
CA GLU A 219 10.65 -38.97 18.22
C GLU A 219 11.58 -37.75 18.27
N LEU A 220 12.87 -37.96 18.01
CA LEU A 220 13.89 -36.92 18.02
C LEU A 220 13.51 -35.74 17.11
N LYS A 221 13.07 -36.03 15.88
CA LYS A 221 12.64 -34.99 14.91
C LYS A 221 11.49 -34.14 15.46
N GLU A 222 10.57 -34.73 16.22
CA GLU A 222 9.46 -34.02 16.82
C GLU A 222 9.92 -33.14 18.00
N LEU A 223 10.82 -33.64 18.84
CA LEU A 223 11.44 -32.87 19.92
C LEU A 223 12.24 -31.68 19.38
N GLU A 224 13.08 -31.89 18.37
CA GLU A 224 13.84 -30.84 17.70
C GLU A 224 12.93 -29.78 17.11
N LYS A 225 11.82 -30.18 16.46
CA LYS A 225 10.82 -29.25 15.93
C LYS A 225 10.14 -28.44 17.04
N ARG A 226 9.82 -29.05 18.19
CA ARG A 226 9.23 -28.35 19.34
C ARG A 226 10.21 -27.38 20.00
N ILE A 227 11.48 -27.78 20.17
CA ILE A 227 12.56 -26.91 20.66
C ILE A 227 12.70 -25.70 19.73
N LEU A 228 12.80 -25.94 18.41
CA LEU A 228 12.94 -24.87 17.43
C LEU A 228 11.75 -23.91 17.45
N ASN A 229 10.53 -24.41 17.67
CA ASN A 229 9.34 -23.56 17.75
C ASN A 229 9.37 -22.65 19.00
N ILE A 230 9.70 -23.20 20.16
CA ILE A 230 9.81 -22.42 21.41
C ILE A 230 11.00 -21.44 21.34
N GLU A 231 12.14 -21.87 20.80
CA GLU A 231 13.32 -21.01 20.56
C GLU A 231 12.95 -19.80 19.69
N LYS A 232 12.21 -20.02 18.59
CA LYS A 232 11.70 -18.93 17.75
C LYS A 232 10.76 -17.98 18.50
N LYS A 233 9.85 -18.51 19.33
CA LYS A 233 8.96 -17.68 20.16
C LYS A 233 9.77 -16.80 21.13
N ILE A 234 10.73 -17.37 21.86
CA ILE A 234 11.53 -16.65 22.85
C ILE A 234 12.45 -15.62 22.20
N ASN A 235 13.13 -15.97 21.11
CA ASN A 235 13.97 -15.00 20.40
C ASN A 235 13.14 -13.81 19.90
N LYS A 236 11.90 -14.06 19.45
CA LYS A 236 10.99 -12.97 19.07
C LYS A 236 10.57 -12.13 20.28
N LEU A 237 10.32 -12.74 21.43
CA LEU A 237 9.99 -12.03 22.67
C LEU A 237 11.16 -11.17 23.17
N ASP A 238 12.39 -11.67 23.09
CA ASP A 238 13.60 -10.95 23.51
C ASP A 238 13.78 -9.65 22.70
N VAL A 239 13.63 -9.73 21.37
CA VAL A 239 13.66 -8.56 20.47
C VAL A 239 12.54 -7.56 20.79
N LEU A 240 11.32 -8.04 21.06
CA LEU A 240 10.20 -7.15 21.42
C LEU A 240 10.41 -6.48 22.78
N ASN A 241 11.03 -7.19 23.72
CA ASN A 241 11.38 -6.67 25.04
C ASN A 241 12.46 -5.59 24.97
N GLU A 242 13.53 -5.80 24.20
CA GLU A 242 14.54 -4.75 23.97
C GLU A 242 13.92 -3.49 23.37
N ASN A 243 13.06 -3.64 22.36
CA ASN A 243 12.33 -2.51 21.78
C ASN A 243 11.43 -1.79 22.80
N MET A 244 10.78 -2.52 23.70
CA MET A 244 9.92 -1.96 24.74
C MET A 244 10.72 -1.13 25.75
N LEU A 245 11.90 -1.61 26.16
CA LEU A 245 12.78 -0.92 27.10
C LEU A 245 13.30 0.39 26.49
N GLU A 246 13.79 0.36 25.26
CA GLU A 246 14.23 1.57 24.54
C GLU A 246 13.10 2.60 24.44
N LEU A 247 11.90 2.19 24.01
CA LEU A 247 10.75 3.09 23.91
C LEU A 247 10.37 3.70 25.27
N ASN A 248 10.51 2.96 26.36
CA ASN A 248 10.19 3.44 27.70
C ASN A 248 11.16 4.54 28.16
N GLU A 249 12.45 4.42 27.85
CA GLU A 249 13.45 5.47 28.12
C GLU A 249 13.11 6.75 27.36
N PHE A 250 12.81 6.62 26.06
CA PHE A 250 12.40 7.75 25.23
C PHE A 250 11.06 8.35 25.65
N PHE A 251 10.11 7.54 26.11
CA PHE A 251 8.83 8.01 26.65
C PHE A 251 9.04 8.90 27.87
N LYS A 252 9.90 8.49 28.81
CA LYS A 252 10.25 9.29 29.99
C LYS A 252 10.86 10.63 29.60
N LEU A 253 11.86 10.61 28.71
CA LEU A 253 12.51 11.81 28.20
C LEU A 253 11.50 12.76 27.54
N ALA A 254 10.62 12.24 26.67
CA ALA A 254 9.61 13.05 25.99
C ALA A 254 8.58 13.64 26.97
N MET A 255 8.15 12.87 27.97
CA MET A 255 7.24 13.36 29.02
C MET A 255 7.87 14.43 29.90
N ASP A 256 9.15 14.30 30.24
CA ASP A 256 9.86 15.31 31.03
C ASP A 256 10.09 16.60 30.24
N GLN A 257 10.41 16.49 28.94
CA GLN A 257 10.45 17.65 28.05
C GLN A 257 9.09 18.31 27.87
N LEU A 258 8.00 17.54 27.73
CA LEU A 258 6.64 18.08 27.64
C LEU A 258 6.26 18.86 28.91
N LYS A 259 6.56 18.32 30.10
CA LYS A 259 6.35 19.05 31.36
C LYS A 259 7.14 20.36 31.39
N GLN A 260 8.40 20.34 30.94
CA GLN A 260 9.22 21.56 30.87
C GLN A 260 8.68 22.58 29.86
N PHE A 261 8.08 22.12 28.76
CA PHE A 261 7.46 22.97 27.74
C PHE A 261 6.28 23.79 28.28
N ASP A 262 5.53 23.22 29.23
CA ASP A 262 4.35 23.83 29.86
C ASP A 262 4.68 24.69 31.11
N LEU A 263 5.95 24.75 31.55
CA LEU A 263 6.37 25.55 32.70
C LEU A 263 6.73 26.99 32.31
N GLU A 264 6.19 27.98 33.04
CA GLU A 264 6.70 29.35 33.04
C GLU A 264 7.96 29.43 33.92
N ILE A 265 9.10 29.86 33.37
CA ILE A 265 10.37 29.94 34.10
C ILE A 265 10.43 31.25 34.90
N THR A 266 10.33 31.16 36.22
CA THR A 266 10.40 32.32 37.12
C THR A 266 11.82 32.80 37.42
N ASN A 267 12.87 32.07 37.00
CA ASN A 267 14.27 32.47 37.18
C ASN A 267 15.19 31.94 36.05
N ILE A 268 15.42 32.80 35.05
CA ILE A 268 16.18 32.50 33.81
C ILE A 268 17.63 32.07 34.12
N THR A 269 18.26 32.66 35.14
CA THR A 269 19.68 32.48 35.45
C THR A 269 19.98 31.09 36.03
N TYR A 270 19.08 30.56 36.88
CA TYR A 270 19.20 29.19 37.40
C TYR A 270 19.03 28.15 36.28
N TYR A 271 18.03 28.36 35.42
CA TYR A 271 17.70 27.45 34.33
C TYR A 271 18.81 27.33 33.26
N ILE A 272 19.45 28.44 32.89
CA ILE A 272 20.57 28.43 31.94
C ILE A 272 21.75 27.64 32.52
N ASN A 273 22.07 27.83 33.81
CA ASN A 273 23.19 27.13 34.45
C ASN A 273 22.96 25.61 34.56
N GLU A 274 21.73 25.16 34.84
CA GLU A 274 21.38 23.73 34.89
C GLU A 274 21.41 23.06 33.51
N THR A 275 21.08 23.81 32.45
CA THR A 275 20.96 23.28 31.07
C THR A 275 22.23 23.43 30.22
N THR A 276 23.26 24.14 30.73
CA THR A 276 24.56 24.34 30.06
C THR A 276 25.72 23.64 30.75
N SER A 277 25.59 23.22 32.01
CA SER A 277 26.69 22.62 32.79
C SER A 277 27.18 21.25 32.29
N ASN A 278 26.52 20.64 31.31
CA ASN A 278 26.91 19.33 30.73
C ASN A 278 27.50 19.41 29.32
N ILE A 279 27.80 20.60 28.79
CA ILE A 279 28.38 20.75 27.44
C ILE A 279 29.88 21.06 27.58
N SER A 280 30.74 20.18 27.06
CA SER A 280 32.17 20.45 26.94
C SER A 280 32.40 21.67 26.04
N ALA A 281 33.20 22.61 26.53
CA ALA A 281 33.32 23.98 26.02
C ALA A 281 33.95 24.13 24.62
N ASP A 282 34.26 23.07 23.90
CA ASP A 282 35.14 23.13 22.73
C ASP A 282 34.44 23.33 21.37
N SER A 283 33.12 23.53 21.30
CA SER A 283 32.42 23.57 20.00
C SER A 283 31.45 24.73 19.72
N SER A 284 31.38 25.79 20.54
CA SER A 284 30.50 26.92 20.20
C SER A 284 31.00 28.30 20.65
N ILE A 285 31.91 28.87 19.85
CA ILE A 285 32.35 30.28 19.91
C ILE A 285 31.16 31.27 19.77
N ASP A 286 29.99 30.81 19.30
CA ASP A 286 28.80 31.64 19.07
C ASP A 286 27.85 31.73 20.30
N MET A 287 28.03 30.87 21.32
CA MET A 287 27.13 30.84 22.50
C MET A 287 27.50 31.93 23.53
N GLU A 288 28.78 32.16 23.76
CA GLU A 288 29.28 33.13 24.75
C GLU A 288 29.04 34.58 24.29
N ALA A 289 29.21 34.86 22.99
CA ALA A 289 28.97 36.18 22.41
C ALA A 289 27.47 36.58 22.39
N LYS A 290 26.56 35.63 22.14
CA LYS A 290 25.10 35.87 22.20
C LYS A 290 24.57 35.96 23.64
N LEU A 291 25.17 35.23 24.58
CA LEU A 291 24.85 35.36 26.01
C LEU A 291 25.24 36.74 26.55
N HIS A 292 26.41 37.26 26.15
CA HIS A 292 26.87 38.60 26.51
C HIS A 292 25.92 39.69 25.97
N PHE A 293 25.33 39.48 24.80
CA PHE A 293 24.37 40.39 24.20
C PHE A 293 23.01 40.40 24.93
N LEU A 294 22.52 39.23 25.36
CA LEU A 294 21.27 39.09 26.13
C LEU A 294 21.39 39.65 27.55
N THR A 295 22.50 39.38 28.23
CA THR A 295 22.79 39.97 29.56
C THR A 295 22.98 41.48 29.49
N ALA A 296 23.67 41.99 28.45
CA ALA A 296 23.81 43.43 28.23
C ALA A 296 22.47 44.12 27.91
N LYS A 297 21.59 43.47 27.14
CA LYS A 297 20.28 44.03 26.77
C LYS A 297 19.33 44.12 27.97
N ILE A 298 19.36 43.13 28.88
CA ILE A 298 18.62 43.16 30.15
C ILE A 298 19.20 44.22 31.11
N GLY A 299 20.52 44.44 31.10
CA GLY A 299 21.15 45.52 31.87
C GLY A 299 20.83 46.93 31.34
N LEU A 300 20.68 47.09 30.02
CA LEU A 300 20.40 48.38 29.36
C LEU A 300 18.96 48.87 29.53
N GLU A 301 17.99 47.98 29.75
CA GLU A 301 16.60 48.38 30.05
C GLU A 301 16.42 48.90 31.49
N SER A 302 17.49 48.92 32.31
CA SER A 302 17.48 49.37 33.70
C SER A 302 18.21 50.69 33.98
N SER A 303 18.66 51.41 32.95
CA SER A 303 19.28 52.73 33.13
C SER A 303 18.30 53.87 32.86
N ASP A 304 17.40 54.11 33.80
CA ASP A 304 17.05 55.47 34.22
C ASP A 304 16.28 55.41 35.56
N SER A 305 16.87 56.04 36.57
CA SER A 305 16.33 56.33 37.91
C SER A 305 16.32 55.21 38.97
N LEU A 306 17.39 55.22 39.79
CA LEU A 306 17.38 55.37 41.26
C LEU A 306 18.36 54.42 41.96
N ASN A 307 19.47 55.02 42.39
CA ASN A 307 20.25 54.54 43.53
C ASN A 307 19.33 54.37 44.75
N ASP A 308 19.66 53.38 45.58
CA ASP A 308 19.11 53.07 46.90
C ASP A 308 17.70 52.45 46.95
N LYS A 309 17.62 51.14 46.65
CA LYS A 309 16.86 50.08 47.37
C LYS A 309 16.58 48.89 46.46
N PHE A 310 17.51 47.96 46.33
CA PHE A 310 17.20 46.59 45.87
C PHE A 310 18.03 45.57 46.65
N SER A 311 17.69 45.43 47.93
CA SER A 311 17.94 44.21 48.70
C SER A 311 16.61 43.48 48.88
N THR A 312 15.99 43.07 47.79
CA THR A 312 14.92 42.09 47.76
C THR A 312 14.90 41.49 46.37
N SER A 313 15.01 40.17 46.35
CA SER A 313 14.76 39.27 45.23
C SER A 313 13.43 39.59 44.54
N GLU A 314 13.42 40.47 43.55
CA GLU A 314 12.35 40.49 42.57
C GLU A 314 12.59 39.31 41.61
N GLU A 315 11.81 38.25 41.80
CA GLU A 315 11.68 37.14 40.86
C GLU A 315 11.19 37.69 39.52
N VAL A 316 12.12 37.86 38.58
CA VAL A 316 11.80 38.22 37.19
C VAL A 316 11.10 37.01 36.55
N LYS A 317 9.76 37.04 36.52
CA LYS A 317 8.93 36.09 35.78
C LYS A 317 9.24 36.19 34.29
N GLY A 318 10.10 35.31 33.78
CA GLY A 318 10.45 35.23 32.38
C GLY A 318 9.52 34.27 31.64
N ILE A 319 8.70 34.78 30.72
CA ILE A 319 8.04 33.91 29.74
C ILE A 319 9.15 33.22 28.96
N VAL A 320 9.18 31.88 28.99
CA VAL A 320 10.13 31.09 28.20
C VAL A 320 9.99 31.52 26.73
N THR A 321 11.01 32.16 26.19
CA THR A 321 10.99 32.58 24.79
C THR A 321 10.87 31.33 23.91
N GLU A 322 10.01 31.37 22.89
CA GLU A 322 9.79 30.26 21.94
C GLU A 322 11.10 29.65 21.40
N GLU A 323 12.16 30.44 21.27
CA GLU A 323 13.49 29.97 20.84
C GLU A 323 14.14 28.96 21.80
N ILE A 324 13.90 29.07 23.11
CA ILE A 324 14.44 28.12 24.10
C ILE A 324 13.70 26.78 23.99
N LYS A 325 12.37 26.86 23.77
CA LYS A 325 11.51 25.69 23.58
C LYS A 325 11.85 24.93 22.30
N GLU A 326 12.08 25.66 21.20
CA GLU A 326 12.57 25.10 19.94
C GLU A 326 13.90 24.36 20.15
N LYS A 327 14.86 24.96 20.86
CA LYS A 327 16.15 24.31 21.16
C LYS A 327 16.02 23.03 21.98
N GLN A 328 15.09 22.98 22.94
CA GLN A 328 14.84 21.77 23.73
C GLN A 328 14.31 20.63 22.89
N LEU A 329 13.30 20.90 22.04
CA LEU A 329 12.80 19.90 21.10
C LEU A 329 13.90 19.42 20.16
N MET A 330 14.70 20.33 19.61
CA MET A 330 15.79 19.97 18.70
C MET A 330 16.83 19.07 19.39
N ARG A 331 17.15 19.30 20.68
CA ARG A 331 18.00 18.40 21.47
C ARG A 331 17.37 17.02 21.66
N LEU A 332 16.07 16.96 21.96
CA LEU A 332 15.34 15.70 22.10
C LEU A 332 15.33 14.90 20.79
N LEU A 333 14.98 15.54 19.68
CA LEU A 333 14.97 14.92 18.35
C LEU A 333 16.37 14.46 17.96
N LYS A 334 17.41 15.26 18.24
CA LYS A 334 18.79 14.85 17.99
C LYS A 334 19.20 13.63 18.80
N SER A 335 18.88 13.58 20.09
CA SER A 335 19.12 12.40 20.93
C SER A 335 18.37 11.16 20.43
N MET A 336 17.15 11.33 19.91
CA MET A 336 16.39 10.24 19.30
C MET A 336 16.98 9.83 17.95
N SER A 337 17.53 10.77 17.17
CA SER A 337 18.08 10.51 15.84
C SER A 337 19.27 9.56 15.82
N ASP A 338 19.97 9.43 16.96
CA ASP A 338 21.07 8.46 17.12
C ASP A 338 20.58 7.00 17.18
N THR A 339 19.30 6.77 17.51
CA THR A 339 18.70 5.43 17.69
C THR A 339 17.58 5.15 16.69
N PHE A 340 16.85 6.19 16.27
CA PHE A 340 15.73 6.12 15.34
C PHE A 340 15.97 7.07 14.17
N ASN A 341 15.76 6.60 12.94
CA ASN A 341 15.64 7.49 11.81
C ASN A 341 14.38 8.35 11.95
N ILE A 342 14.53 9.66 12.04
CA ILE A 342 13.41 10.59 12.14
C ILE A 342 13.10 11.10 10.75
N SER A 343 11.86 10.87 10.31
CA SER A 343 11.37 11.36 9.02
C SER A 343 10.13 12.21 9.19
N ILE A 344 10.16 13.44 8.67
CA ILE A 344 9.00 14.31 8.59
C ILE A 344 8.41 14.17 7.20
N ILE A 345 7.17 13.67 7.14
CA ILE A 345 6.43 13.46 5.92
C ILE A 345 5.33 14.50 5.87
N ILE A 346 5.44 15.41 4.92
CA ILE A 346 4.48 16.49 4.71
C ILE A 346 3.65 16.15 3.48
N ASP A 347 2.35 15.97 3.68
CA ASP A 347 1.38 15.61 2.65
C ASP A 347 0.30 16.70 2.56
N GLU A 348 -0.55 16.61 1.53
CA GLU A 348 -1.67 17.53 1.30
C GLU A 348 -1.28 19.00 1.07
N LEU A 349 -0.02 19.25 0.69
CA LEU A 349 0.49 20.59 0.36
C LEU A 349 -0.31 21.27 -0.76
N ASP A 350 -0.86 20.47 -1.68
CA ASP A 350 -1.70 20.90 -2.80
C ASP A 350 -3.04 21.51 -2.36
N LYS A 351 -3.43 21.39 -1.09
CA LYS A 351 -4.67 21.96 -0.56
C LYS A 351 -4.52 23.37 0.00
N TYR A 352 -3.30 23.88 0.12
CA TYR A 352 -3.01 25.15 0.78
C TYR A 352 -2.49 26.22 -0.17
N PRO A 353 -2.60 27.50 0.19
CA PRO A 353 -1.93 28.56 -0.55
C PRO A 353 -0.42 28.32 -0.56
N MET A 354 0.15 28.14 -1.75
CA MET A 354 1.58 27.82 -1.91
C MET A 354 2.56 28.75 -1.17
N ASN A 355 2.21 30.01 -0.93
CA ASN A 355 3.06 30.94 -0.18
C ASN A 355 3.16 30.54 1.31
N GLU A 356 2.06 30.08 1.90
CA GLU A 356 2.02 29.60 3.30
C GLU A 356 2.87 28.33 3.46
N VAL A 357 2.89 27.47 2.43
CA VAL A 357 3.75 26.27 2.40
C VAL A 357 5.23 26.66 2.45
N ILE A 358 5.65 27.65 1.64
CA ILE A 358 7.03 28.14 1.65
C ILE A 358 7.39 28.82 2.97
N GLU A 359 6.48 29.62 3.54
CA GLU A 359 6.67 30.22 4.87
C GLU A 359 6.90 29.13 5.92
N LEU A 360 6.03 28.12 5.99
CA LEU A 360 6.17 26.98 6.90
C LEU A 360 7.52 26.28 6.77
N ILE A 361 8.00 26.07 5.53
CA ILE A 361 9.32 25.48 5.27
C ILE A 361 10.44 26.39 5.81
N ASN A 362 10.38 27.68 5.46
CA ASN A 362 11.42 28.66 5.81
C ASN A 362 11.53 28.89 7.32
N GLN A 363 10.39 28.91 8.02
CA GLN A 363 10.33 29.12 9.46
C GLN A 363 10.81 27.89 10.25
N ASN A 364 10.65 26.69 9.70
CA ASN A 364 11.07 25.44 10.35
C ASN A 364 12.40 24.90 9.80
N LYS A 365 13.18 25.69 9.05
CA LYS A 365 14.40 25.22 8.38
C LYS A 365 15.43 24.54 9.30
N ARG A 366 15.54 24.98 10.56
CA ARG A 366 16.44 24.37 11.55
C ARG A 366 16.06 22.91 11.83
N LEU A 367 14.75 22.63 11.91
CA LEU A 367 14.23 21.28 12.10
C LEU A 367 14.72 20.34 11.01
N PHE A 368 14.70 20.80 9.76
CA PHE A 368 15.05 20.00 8.59
C PHE A 368 16.57 19.86 8.39
N LEU A 369 17.36 20.86 8.79
CA LEU A 369 18.81 20.90 8.51
C LEU A 369 19.68 20.42 9.68
N ASP A 370 19.29 20.69 10.94
CA ASP A 370 20.21 20.58 12.08
C ASP A 370 20.11 19.23 12.84
N CYS A 371 19.11 18.39 12.54
CA CYS A 371 18.78 17.18 13.34
C CYS A 371 18.91 15.85 12.59
N ASN A 372 19.62 15.78 11.45
CA ASN A 372 19.66 14.58 10.59
C ASN A 372 18.25 14.05 10.24
N ILE A 373 17.27 14.94 10.19
CA ILE A 373 15.86 14.58 9.93
C ILE A 373 15.66 14.52 8.43
N THR A 374 15.15 13.39 7.95
CA THR A 374 14.77 13.28 6.54
C THR A 374 13.42 13.95 6.34
N THR A 375 13.38 15.01 5.53
CA THR A 375 12.11 15.65 5.15
C THR A 375 11.66 15.12 3.80
N LEU A 376 10.41 14.67 3.73
CA LEU A 376 9.81 14.11 2.53
C LEU A 376 8.49 14.81 2.25
N LEU A 377 8.37 15.43 1.08
CA LEU A 377 7.13 16.03 0.63
C LEU A 377 6.38 15.09 -0.30
N ILE A 378 5.09 14.89 -0.08
CA ILE A 378 4.20 14.17 -1.00
C ILE A 378 3.21 15.18 -1.56
N THR A 379 3.29 15.45 -2.85
CA THR A 379 2.47 16.52 -3.45
C THR A 379 2.16 16.27 -4.93
N ASP A 380 1.33 17.11 -5.54
CA ASP A 380 1.10 17.09 -6.99
C ASP A 380 2.24 17.75 -7.76
N ILE A 381 2.23 17.60 -9.07
CA ILE A 381 3.29 18.12 -9.94
C ILE A 381 3.37 19.65 -9.85
N TYR A 382 2.24 20.35 -9.81
CA TYR A 382 2.18 21.81 -9.75
C TYR A 382 2.84 22.37 -8.49
N SER A 383 2.45 21.85 -7.33
CA SER A 383 3.00 22.30 -6.05
C SER A 383 4.47 21.91 -5.93
N GLY A 384 4.86 20.74 -6.45
CA GLY A 384 6.26 20.30 -6.45
C GLY A 384 7.17 21.26 -7.19
N ILE A 385 6.80 21.65 -8.42
CA ILE A 385 7.56 22.63 -9.22
C ILE A 385 7.59 23.99 -8.54
N PHE A 386 6.45 24.45 -7.99
CA PHE A 386 6.42 25.72 -7.25
C PHE A 386 7.40 25.70 -6.07
N ILE A 387 7.42 24.62 -5.29
CA ILE A 387 8.30 24.50 -4.12
C ILE A 387 9.76 24.45 -4.56
N GLU A 388 10.09 23.66 -5.59
CA GLU A 388 11.45 23.57 -6.14
C GLU A 388 11.99 24.94 -6.60
N GLU A 389 11.12 25.81 -7.12
CA GLU A 389 11.51 27.14 -7.62
C GLU A 389 11.59 28.22 -6.55
N ASN A 390 10.88 28.06 -5.43
CA ASN A 390 10.74 29.11 -4.41
C ASN A 390 11.32 28.68 -3.04
N SER A 391 11.94 27.50 -2.94
CA SER A 391 12.62 27.00 -1.74
C SER A 391 14.07 26.69 -2.03
N ASP A 392 14.98 27.32 -1.29
CA ASP A 392 16.42 27.02 -1.36
C ASP A 392 16.79 25.70 -0.64
N TYR A 393 15.86 25.12 0.11
CA TYR A 393 16.14 24.04 1.07
C TYR A 393 15.56 22.68 0.68
N ILE A 394 14.55 22.67 -0.20
CA ILE A 394 13.86 21.44 -0.59
C ILE A 394 14.11 21.16 -2.06
N HIS A 395 14.82 20.07 -2.31
CA HIS A 395 15.12 19.61 -3.64
C HIS A 395 14.19 18.48 -4.07
N LYS A 396 14.17 18.23 -5.39
CA LYS A 396 13.28 17.26 -6.02
C LYS A 396 13.43 15.82 -5.51
N ASP A 397 14.61 15.44 -5.03
CA ASP A 397 14.90 14.13 -4.43
C ASP A 397 14.12 13.91 -3.13
N GLN A 398 13.90 14.98 -2.36
CA GLN A 398 13.06 15.04 -1.15
C GLN A 398 11.56 15.13 -1.46
N MET A 399 11.16 15.07 -2.74
CA MET A 399 9.77 15.09 -3.16
C MET A 399 9.32 13.76 -3.76
N ILE A 400 8.06 13.45 -3.53
CA ILE A 400 7.30 12.40 -4.19
C ILE A 400 6.15 13.08 -4.92
N LEU A 401 6.34 13.21 -6.23
CA LEU A 401 5.34 13.79 -7.12
C LEU A 401 4.33 12.72 -7.51
N VAL A 402 3.08 12.92 -7.12
CA VAL A 402 1.96 12.04 -7.47
C VAL A 402 1.23 12.63 -8.68
N ARG A 403 1.38 11.97 -9.83
CA ARG A 403 0.79 12.37 -11.11
C ARG A 403 -0.69 12.02 -11.24
N SER A 404 -1.37 12.70 -12.17
CA SER A 404 -2.71 12.36 -12.65
C SER A 404 -2.72 11.04 -13.45
N LEU A 405 -3.92 10.48 -13.67
CA LEU A 405 -4.11 9.23 -14.41
C LEU A 405 -3.74 9.42 -15.88
N ASN A 406 -2.90 8.54 -16.43
CA ASN A 406 -2.81 8.39 -17.89
C ASN A 406 -4.02 7.56 -18.40
N LEU A 407 -4.15 7.37 -19.72
CA LEU A 407 -5.29 6.64 -20.28
C LEU A 407 -5.39 5.19 -19.79
N VAL A 408 -4.24 4.49 -19.65
CA VAL A 408 -4.20 3.10 -19.18
C VAL A 408 -4.54 3.01 -17.69
N ASP A 409 -4.01 3.93 -16.88
CA ASP A 409 -4.33 4.10 -15.46
C ASP A 409 -5.83 4.37 -15.27
N PHE A 410 -6.42 5.18 -16.14
CA PHE A 410 -7.85 5.46 -16.15
C PHE A 410 -8.67 4.19 -16.45
N ILE A 411 -8.30 3.41 -17.46
CA ILE A 411 -8.99 2.14 -17.79
C ILE A 411 -8.90 1.17 -16.61
N ALA A 412 -7.69 0.98 -16.06
CA ALA A 412 -7.44 0.12 -14.91
C ALA A 412 -8.28 0.53 -13.69
N ARG A 413 -8.24 1.81 -13.33
CA ARG A 413 -8.97 2.34 -12.18
C ARG A 413 -10.48 2.26 -12.38
N SER A 414 -10.97 2.59 -13.57
CA SER A 414 -12.39 2.53 -13.89
C SER A 414 -12.93 1.11 -13.76
N ARG A 415 -12.18 0.12 -14.24
CA ARG A 415 -12.55 -1.30 -14.11
C ARG A 415 -12.59 -1.76 -12.66
N SER A 416 -11.57 -1.43 -11.86
CA SER A 416 -11.53 -1.78 -10.44
C SER A 416 -12.74 -1.25 -9.66
N LYS A 417 -13.28 -0.09 -10.08
CA LYS A 417 -14.46 0.55 -9.48
C LYS A 417 -15.78 0.08 -10.09
N GLY A 418 -15.76 -0.89 -11.01
CA GLY A 418 -16.95 -1.38 -11.71
C GLY A 418 -17.62 -0.33 -12.60
N ILE A 419 -16.86 0.65 -13.08
CA ILE A 419 -17.35 1.65 -14.04
C ILE A 419 -17.37 0.97 -15.42
N HIS A 420 -18.57 0.87 -15.99
CA HIS A 420 -18.75 0.41 -17.36
C HIS A 420 -18.43 1.55 -18.32
N PHE A 421 -17.29 1.44 -18.98
CA PHE A 421 -17.03 2.04 -20.27
C PHE A 421 -17.60 1.08 -21.33
N GLY A 422 -18.24 1.58 -22.38
CA GLY A 422 -18.75 0.74 -23.47
C GLY A 422 -17.64 -0.07 -24.15
N ASN A 423 -18.00 -0.77 -25.22
CA ASN A 423 -17.01 -1.50 -26.02
C ASN A 423 -16.25 -0.59 -27.01
N ASP A 424 -16.54 0.71 -27.02
CA ASP A 424 -15.99 1.67 -27.97
C ASP A 424 -14.76 2.41 -27.43
N PHE A 425 -13.68 2.47 -28.23
CA PHE A 425 -12.43 3.13 -27.84
C PHE A 425 -12.54 4.66 -27.74
N PHE A 426 -13.32 5.31 -28.60
CA PHE A 426 -13.50 6.76 -28.58
C PHE A 426 -14.41 7.19 -27.42
N GLU A 427 -15.40 6.39 -27.04
CA GLU A 427 -16.16 6.58 -25.81
C GLU A 427 -15.24 6.52 -24.58
N ILE A 428 -14.25 5.62 -24.56
CA ILE A 428 -13.23 5.57 -23.50
C ILE A 428 -12.39 6.85 -23.48
N LEU A 429 -11.96 7.35 -24.65
CA LEU A 429 -11.19 8.59 -24.77
C LEU A 429 -11.99 9.81 -24.31
N ASP A 430 -13.26 9.91 -24.67
CA ASP A 430 -14.12 11.03 -24.24
C ASP A 430 -14.42 10.95 -22.74
N LEU A 431 -14.62 9.75 -22.19
CA LEU A 431 -14.77 9.57 -20.75
C LEU A 431 -13.49 10.03 -20.03
N TYR A 432 -12.32 9.64 -20.54
CA TYR A 432 -11.04 10.06 -19.99
C TYR A 432 -10.86 11.59 -20.00
N TYR A 433 -11.18 12.22 -21.13
CA TYR A 433 -11.21 13.68 -21.26
C TYR A 433 -12.18 14.34 -20.26
N SER A 434 -13.40 13.80 -20.15
CA SER A 434 -14.45 14.35 -19.28
C SER A 434 -14.12 14.31 -17.78
N VAL A 435 -13.25 13.36 -17.40
CA VAL A 435 -12.77 13.13 -16.03
C VAL A 435 -11.55 14.00 -15.71
N LYS A 436 -10.98 14.69 -16.72
CA LYS A 436 -9.81 15.57 -16.60
C LYS A 436 -8.61 14.83 -16.00
N MET A 437 -8.43 13.56 -16.34
CA MET A 437 -7.34 12.70 -15.85
C MET A 437 -7.34 12.48 -14.32
N ASN A 438 -8.35 12.98 -13.59
CA ASN A 438 -8.35 13.02 -12.13
C ASN A 438 -9.11 11.82 -11.54
N ASN A 439 -8.46 11.14 -10.58
CA ASN A 439 -9.06 10.06 -9.80
C ASN A 439 -10.41 10.41 -9.13
N ARG A 440 -10.60 11.66 -8.68
CA ARG A 440 -11.86 12.14 -8.08
C ARG A 440 -12.97 12.28 -9.12
N GLY A 441 -12.63 12.61 -10.36
CA GLY A 441 -13.60 12.75 -11.46
C GLY A 441 -14.33 11.44 -11.79
N LEU A 442 -13.70 10.28 -11.51
CA LEU A 442 -14.30 8.94 -11.67
C LEU A 442 -15.50 8.66 -10.77
N VAL A 443 -15.69 9.43 -9.69
CA VAL A 443 -16.80 9.20 -8.76
C VAL A 443 -18.13 9.63 -9.39
N VAL A 444 -18.09 10.62 -10.27
CA VAL A 444 -19.26 11.17 -10.97
C VAL A 444 -19.51 10.33 -12.22
N ASN A 445 -20.60 9.55 -12.25
CA ASN A 445 -21.06 8.87 -13.46
C ASN A 445 -21.51 9.93 -14.47
N LYS A 446 -20.59 10.47 -15.27
CA LYS A 446 -20.95 11.27 -16.43
C LYS A 446 -21.43 10.32 -17.52
N LYS A 447 -22.73 10.34 -17.80
CA LYS A 447 -23.22 9.85 -19.10
C LYS A 447 -22.81 10.89 -20.14
N ILE A 448 -22.01 10.49 -21.11
CA ILE A 448 -21.74 11.31 -22.29
C ILE A 448 -22.98 11.18 -23.17
N ASN A 449 -23.77 12.24 -23.25
CA ASN A 449 -25.08 12.20 -23.91
C ASN A 449 -25.07 12.81 -25.33
N ASP A 450 -23.96 13.35 -25.83
CA ASP A 450 -23.91 14.00 -27.15
C ASP A 450 -23.08 13.23 -28.17
N SER A 451 -23.74 12.35 -28.91
CA SER A 451 -23.16 11.56 -30.01
C SER A 451 -22.83 12.38 -31.27
N ASN A 452 -23.30 13.63 -31.34
CA ASN A 452 -23.05 14.58 -32.43
C ASN A 452 -21.97 15.62 -32.11
N SER A 453 -21.30 15.52 -30.95
CA SER A 453 -20.27 16.47 -30.53
C SER A 453 -18.92 16.23 -31.21
N THR A 454 -18.08 17.27 -31.20
CA THR A 454 -16.67 17.22 -31.59
C THR A 454 -15.93 16.16 -30.76
N PRO A 455 -15.08 15.31 -31.37
CA PRO A 455 -14.42 14.19 -30.67
C PRO A 455 -13.27 14.66 -29.77
N LYS A 456 -13.60 15.37 -28.69
CA LYS A 456 -12.65 16.01 -27.76
C LYS A 456 -11.65 15.03 -27.17
N GLY A 457 -12.07 13.79 -26.87
CA GLY A 457 -11.19 12.73 -26.39
C GLY A 457 -10.12 12.36 -27.41
N PHE A 458 -10.48 12.24 -28.69
CA PHE A 458 -9.52 11.95 -29.76
C PHE A 458 -8.55 13.10 -29.96
N ILE A 459 -9.04 14.34 -29.99
CA ILE A 459 -8.21 15.56 -30.09
C ILE A 459 -7.14 15.59 -29.01
N PHE A 460 -7.56 15.31 -27.78
CA PHE A 460 -6.69 15.29 -26.63
C PHE A 460 -5.62 14.19 -26.77
N TYR A 461 -6.02 13.02 -27.25
CA TYR A 461 -5.14 11.89 -27.54
C TYR A 461 -4.17 12.16 -28.71
N SER A 462 -4.56 12.93 -29.72
CA SER A 462 -3.69 13.37 -30.82
C SER A 462 -2.54 14.24 -30.30
N PHE A 463 -2.81 15.17 -29.39
CA PHE A 463 -1.78 15.99 -28.77
C PHE A 463 -0.77 15.15 -27.95
N MET A 464 -1.24 14.12 -27.24
CA MET A 464 -0.36 13.16 -26.57
C MET A 464 0.58 12.41 -27.53
N ASN A 465 0.22 12.35 -28.80
CA ASN A 465 1.01 11.72 -29.84
C ASN A 465 1.92 12.68 -30.63
N SER A 466 1.87 13.97 -30.30
CA SER A 466 2.76 14.97 -30.92
C SER A 466 4.22 14.77 -30.52
N ASN A 467 5.13 15.08 -31.45
CA ASN A 467 6.58 15.13 -31.19
C ASN A 467 6.91 16.13 -30.08
N PHE A 468 6.17 17.24 -29.99
CA PHE A 468 6.28 18.19 -28.89
C PHE A 468 6.05 17.51 -27.54
N TYR A 469 4.87 16.93 -27.34
CA TYR A 469 4.49 16.33 -26.06
C TYR A 469 5.40 15.17 -25.66
N LYS A 470 5.74 14.28 -26.61
CA LYS A 470 6.60 13.13 -26.33
C LYS A 470 7.98 13.52 -25.81
N ASN A 471 8.52 14.64 -26.30
CA ASN A 471 9.83 15.18 -25.94
C ASN A 471 9.82 16.02 -24.66
N LEU A 472 8.65 16.30 -24.07
CA LEU A 472 8.58 16.99 -22.77
C LEU A 472 9.14 16.11 -21.64
N LYS A 473 9.72 16.77 -20.63
CA LYS A 473 10.04 16.12 -19.34
C LYS A 473 8.77 15.55 -18.72
N SER A 474 8.89 14.44 -17.98
CA SER A 474 7.77 13.76 -17.29
C SER A 474 6.86 14.72 -16.53
N ASP A 475 7.46 15.67 -15.83
CA ASP A 475 6.78 16.59 -14.94
C ASP A 475 6.09 17.73 -15.71
N HIS A 476 6.54 18.04 -16.93
CA HIS A 476 5.92 19.05 -17.77
C HIS A 476 4.71 18.49 -18.52
N LYS A 477 4.73 17.19 -18.83
CA LYS A 477 3.64 16.52 -19.58
C LYS A 477 2.27 16.79 -18.97
N GLU A 478 2.11 16.64 -17.65
CA GLU A 478 0.83 16.89 -16.98
C GLU A 478 0.36 18.35 -17.06
N ILE A 479 1.29 19.31 -17.02
CA ILE A 479 0.97 20.75 -17.14
C ILE A 479 0.42 21.04 -18.53
N PHE A 480 1.13 20.57 -19.56
CA PHE A 480 0.72 20.77 -20.94
C PHE A 480 -0.58 20.01 -21.28
N LEU A 481 -0.83 18.85 -20.68
CA LEU A 481 -2.11 18.17 -20.79
C LEU A 481 -3.26 18.97 -20.18
N ASN A 482 -3.10 19.47 -18.96
CA ASN A 482 -4.14 20.29 -18.34
C ASN A 482 -4.40 21.58 -19.12
N PHE A 483 -3.33 22.25 -19.57
CA PHE A 483 -3.44 23.43 -20.44
C PHE A 483 -4.20 23.10 -21.73
N TYR A 484 -3.81 22.02 -22.42
CA TYR A 484 -4.44 21.65 -23.68
C TYR A 484 -5.90 21.22 -23.50
N TRP A 485 -6.22 20.57 -22.38
CA TRP A 485 -7.60 20.27 -21.99
C TRP A 485 -8.44 21.56 -21.86
N GLU A 486 -7.94 22.56 -21.12
CA GLU A 486 -8.61 23.85 -20.96
C GLU A 486 -8.70 24.64 -22.26
N LEU A 487 -7.68 24.54 -23.13
CA LEU A 487 -7.68 25.17 -24.44
C LEU A 487 -8.79 24.59 -25.33
N ILE A 488 -8.96 23.26 -25.35
CA ILE A 488 -10.06 22.61 -26.10
C ILE A 488 -11.41 23.05 -25.54
N GLU A 489 -11.57 23.13 -24.21
CA GLU A 489 -12.82 23.62 -23.61
C GLU A 489 -13.08 25.07 -23.98
N LEU A 490 -12.06 25.95 -23.92
CA LEU A 490 -12.20 27.34 -24.34
C LEU A 490 -12.67 27.40 -25.80
N LEU A 491 -11.96 26.70 -26.69
CA LEU A 491 -12.28 26.64 -28.11
C LEU A 491 -13.69 26.09 -28.38
N ASP A 492 -14.16 25.11 -27.61
CA ASP A 492 -15.52 24.59 -27.73
C ASP A 492 -16.60 25.64 -27.39
N HIS A 493 -16.28 26.62 -26.55
CA HIS A 493 -17.20 27.70 -26.18
C HIS A 493 -17.09 28.93 -27.09
N VAL A 494 -15.88 29.33 -27.46
CA VAL A 494 -15.61 30.59 -28.20
C VAL A 494 -15.38 30.37 -29.69
N GLU A 495 -15.22 29.13 -30.11
CA GLU A 495 -15.03 28.63 -31.47
C GLU A 495 -13.69 29.02 -32.13
N LYS A 496 -13.25 30.26 -31.96
CA LYS A 496 -12.03 30.83 -32.54
C LYS A 496 -11.32 31.72 -31.53
N ILE A 497 -9.99 31.69 -31.53
CA ILE A 497 -9.17 32.63 -30.77
C ILE A 497 -8.06 33.20 -31.65
N SER A 498 -7.74 34.46 -31.45
CA SER A 498 -6.57 35.15 -32.01
C SER A 498 -5.30 34.82 -31.22
N ILE A 499 -4.15 35.26 -31.73
CA ILE A 499 -2.87 34.99 -31.09
C ILE A 499 -2.68 35.78 -29.78
N ASP A 500 -3.23 36.99 -29.74
CA ASP A 500 -3.22 37.84 -28.54
C ASP A 500 -4.09 37.21 -27.43
N GLU A 501 -5.26 36.67 -27.79
CA GLU A 501 -6.13 35.94 -26.86
C GLU A 501 -5.49 34.63 -26.37
N TYR A 502 -4.72 33.95 -27.22
CA TYR A 502 -3.93 32.79 -26.80
C TYR A 502 -2.84 33.18 -25.79
N ASP A 503 -2.10 34.26 -26.04
CA ASP A 503 -1.08 34.74 -25.10
C ASP A 503 -1.71 35.17 -23.76
N GLU A 504 -2.86 35.85 -23.79
CA GLU A 504 -3.62 36.19 -22.59
C GLU A 504 -4.07 34.92 -21.84
N PHE A 505 -4.55 33.91 -22.57
CA PHE A 505 -4.94 32.62 -22.00
C PHE A 505 -3.76 31.89 -21.36
N VAL A 506 -2.60 31.82 -22.02
CA VAL A 506 -1.37 31.25 -21.47
C VAL A 506 -0.96 31.99 -20.19
N ASN A 507 -0.96 33.32 -20.21
CA ASN A 507 -0.63 34.14 -19.03
C ASN A 507 -1.62 33.89 -17.88
N CYS A 508 -2.92 33.81 -18.16
CA CYS A 508 -3.93 33.48 -17.18
C CYS A 508 -3.72 32.08 -16.59
N PHE A 509 -3.41 31.09 -17.42
CA PHE A 509 -3.14 29.72 -17.00
C PHE A 509 -1.89 29.65 -16.09
N LEU A 510 -0.78 30.28 -16.50
CA LEU A 510 0.46 30.32 -15.72
C LEU A 510 0.25 31.01 -14.37
N ASN A 511 -0.42 32.17 -14.36
CA ASN A 511 -0.67 32.93 -13.14
C ASN A 511 -1.60 32.19 -12.17
N ARG A 512 -2.69 31.61 -12.67
CA ARG A 512 -3.66 30.85 -11.85
C ARG A 512 -3.00 29.63 -11.21
N ASN A 513 -2.12 28.95 -11.94
CA ASN A 513 -1.38 27.78 -11.45
C ASN A 513 -0.03 28.13 -10.78
N LYS A 514 0.28 29.42 -10.64
CA LYS A 514 1.53 29.95 -10.03
C LYS A 514 2.82 29.40 -10.65
N ILE A 515 2.82 29.08 -11.94
CA ILE A 515 4.00 28.53 -12.63
C ILE A 515 4.93 29.67 -13.01
N LYS A 516 6.17 29.66 -12.50
CA LYS A 516 7.20 30.66 -12.82
C LYS A 516 8.39 30.08 -13.59
N SER A 517 8.38 28.78 -13.88
CA SER A 517 9.45 28.09 -14.57
C SER A 517 9.78 28.71 -15.92
N LEU A 518 11.03 29.14 -16.08
CA LEU A 518 11.55 29.57 -17.37
C LEU A 518 11.46 28.43 -18.39
N GLN A 519 11.74 27.19 -17.97
CA GLN A 519 11.70 26.04 -18.88
C GLN A 519 10.28 25.72 -19.34
N ILE A 520 9.27 25.87 -18.48
CA ILE A 520 7.86 25.69 -18.89
C ILE A 520 7.44 26.83 -19.82
N THR A 521 7.83 28.08 -19.50
CA THR A 521 7.55 29.26 -20.34
C THR A 521 8.14 29.10 -21.75
N ILE A 522 9.40 28.63 -21.86
CA ILE A 522 10.03 28.33 -23.17
C ILE A 522 9.23 27.27 -23.94
N ASN A 523 8.72 26.24 -23.26
CA ASN A 523 7.90 25.21 -23.91
C ASN A 523 6.53 25.75 -24.37
N PHE A 524 5.95 26.73 -23.68
CA PHE A 524 4.74 27.43 -24.15
C PHE A 524 5.02 28.23 -25.42
N ASN A 525 6.13 28.98 -25.47
CA ASN A 525 6.53 29.70 -26.67
C ASN A 525 6.79 28.74 -27.84
N ARG A 526 7.45 27.62 -27.58
CA ARG A 526 7.66 26.58 -28.61
C ARG A 526 6.33 25.98 -29.09
N LEU A 527 5.38 25.74 -28.18
CA LEU A 527 4.05 25.25 -28.57
C LEU A 527 3.31 26.28 -29.44
N LYS A 528 3.43 27.56 -29.10
CA LYS A 528 2.90 28.67 -29.89
C LYS A 528 3.50 28.69 -31.29
N GLU A 529 4.83 28.66 -31.42
CA GLU A 529 5.53 28.59 -32.71
C GLU A 529 5.03 27.41 -33.56
N LEU A 530 4.88 26.22 -32.96
CA LEU A 530 4.35 25.05 -33.67
C LEU A 530 2.90 25.24 -34.14
N PHE A 531 2.09 25.98 -33.39
CA PHE A 531 0.74 26.33 -33.81
C PHE A 531 0.74 27.39 -34.93
N GLU A 532 1.62 28.38 -34.88
CA GLU A 532 1.80 29.38 -35.96
C GLU A 532 2.25 28.72 -37.27
N GLU A 533 3.23 27.82 -37.18
CA GLU A 533 3.80 27.09 -38.31
C GLU A 533 2.88 25.98 -38.85
N GLN A 534 1.77 25.70 -38.16
CA GLN A 534 0.88 24.59 -38.46
C GLN A 534 1.59 23.22 -38.45
N ASN A 535 2.65 23.10 -37.64
CA ASN A 535 3.65 22.04 -37.73
C ASN A 535 3.76 21.21 -36.45
N LEU A 536 2.63 20.98 -35.76
CA LEU A 536 2.59 19.99 -34.70
C LEU A 536 2.65 18.58 -35.33
N GLU A 537 3.86 18.09 -35.59
CA GLU A 537 4.07 16.74 -36.11
C GLU A 537 3.51 15.70 -35.13
N ILE A 538 2.57 14.87 -35.61
CA ILE A 538 1.94 13.80 -34.84
C ILE A 538 2.41 12.46 -35.37
N TYR A 539 2.93 11.62 -34.48
CA TYR A 539 3.27 10.24 -34.77
C TYR A 539 2.46 9.33 -33.86
N TYR A 540 1.43 8.65 -34.38
CA TYR A 540 0.52 7.88 -33.54
C TYR A 540 1.18 6.63 -32.96
N ASN A 541 1.49 6.67 -31.67
CA ASN A 541 1.71 5.45 -30.91
C ASN A 541 0.39 5.12 -30.22
N PHE A 542 -0.14 3.95 -30.55
CA PHE A 542 -1.48 3.55 -30.11
C PHE A 542 -1.69 3.76 -28.60
N LEU A 543 -0.68 3.49 -27.75
CA LEU A 543 -0.69 3.83 -26.32
C LEU A 543 0.74 3.85 -25.76
N ASP A 544 0.97 4.64 -24.70
CA ASP A 544 2.22 4.59 -23.92
C ASP A 544 2.10 3.53 -22.82
N PHE A 545 2.82 2.43 -22.99
CA PHE A 545 2.86 1.31 -22.05
C PHE A 545 4.14 1.27 -21.22
N SER A 546 4.94 2.34 -21.19
CA SER A 546 6.26 2.36 -20.52
C SER A 546 6.20 2.01 -19.02
N ASP A 547 5.06 2.21 -18.37
CA ASP A 547 4.82 1.83 -16.98
C ASP A 547 4.41 0.37 -16.78
N TYR A 548 4.18 -0.39 -17.86
CA TYR A 548 3.65 -1.75 -17.85
C TYR A 548 4.62 -2.73 -18.50
N GLU A 549 4.93 -3.82 -17.80
CA GLU A 549 5.70 -4.94 -18.38
C GLU A 549 4.77 -5.83 -19.21
N PHE A 550 4.50 -5.46 -20.47
CA PHE A 550 3.63 -6.22 -21.38
C PHE A 550 4.41 -6.86 -22.55
N ASN A 551 4.03 -8.08 -22.94
CA ASN A 551 4.61 -8.78 -24.09
C ASN A 551 3.74 -8.57 -25.35
N PHE A 552 4.37 -8.16 -26.44
CA PHE A 552 3.82 -7.39 -27.56
C PHE A 552 2.90 -8.17 -28.55
N SER A 553 2.46 -9.39 -28.24
CA SER A 553 1.98 -10.34 -29.27
C SER A 553 0.63 -10.01 -29.91
N LEU A 554 -0.30 -9.42 -29.15
CA LEU A 554 -1.61 -8.97 -29.70
C LEU A 554 -1.49 -7.63 -30.43
N HIS A 555 -0.63 -6.72 -29.96
CA HIS A 555 -0.48 -5.40 -30.56
C HIS A 555 0.26 -5.43 -31.90
N SER A 556 1.27 -6.27 -32.08
CA SER A 556 2.06 -6.30 -33.32
C SER A 556 1.23 -6.62 -34.57
N LYS A 557 0.11 -7.36 -34.44
CA LYS A 557 -0.80 -7.71 -35.56
C LYS A 557 -1.59 -6.50 -36.07
N TYR A 558 -1.98 -5.56 -35.19
CA TYR A 558 -2.88 -4.45 -35.52
C TYR A 558 -2.20 -3.07 -35.46
N GLN A 559 -1.03 -2.97 -34.83
CA GLN A 559 -0.36 -1.71 -34.53
C GLN A 559 -0.15 -0.83 -35.77
N ASN A 560 0.35 -1.40 -36.87
CA ASN A 560 0.60 -0.63 -38.09
C ASN A 560 -0.71 -0.16 -38.73
N LYS A 561 -1.75 -1.00 -38.77
CA LYS A 561 -3.04 -0.63 -39.36
C LYS A 561 -3.79 0.41 -38.54
N ILE A 562 -3.76 0.28 -37.21
CA ILE A 562 -4.31 1.27 -36.28
C ILE A 562 -3.49 2.56 -36.36
N HIS A 563 -2.17 2.47 -36.45
CA HIS A 563 -1.31 3.63 -36.67
C HIS A 563 -1.68 4.36 -37.96
N ASP A 564 -1.79 3.65 -39.07
CA ASP A 564 -2.13 4.22 -40.37
C ASP A 564 -3.53 4.85 -40.33
N PHE A 565 -4.51 4.17 -39.73
CA PHE A 565 -5.86 4.69 -39.54
C PHE A 565 -5.88 5.97 -38.72
N LEU A 566 -5.26 5.98 -37.54
CA LEU A 566 -5.24 7.15 -36.66
C LEU A 566 -4.49 8.32 -37.32
N THR A 567 -3.44 8.04 -38.10
CA THR A 567 -2.65 9.05 -38.82
C THR A 567 -3.44 9.65 -39.98
N ASP A 568 -4.07 8.82 -40.82
CA ASP A 568 -4.96 9.28 -41.90
C ASP A 568 -6.11 10.11 -41.32
N PHE A 569 -6.72 9.63 -40.26
CA PHE A 569 -7.83 10.31 -39.62
C PHE A 569 -7.42 11.66 -39.01
N ALA A 570 -6.27 11.71 -38.35
CA ALA A 570 -5.72 12.96 -37.82
C ALA A 570 -5.35 13.97 -38.91
N SER A 571 -4.87 13.51 -40.06
CA SER A 571 -4.59 14.42 -41.19
C SER A 571 -5.84 15.13 -41.70
N LYS A 572 -7.02 14.58 -41.40
CA LYS A 572 -8.34 15.15 -41.71
C LYS A 572 -8.87 16.07 -40.59
N MET A 573 -8.17 16.17 -39.46
CA MET A 573 -8.50 17.03 -38.32
C MET A 573 -7.43 18.08 -38.12
N ASN A 574 -7.78 19.37 -38.23
CA ASN A 574 -6.84 20.45 -38.02
C ASN A 574 -7.44 21.57 -37.15
N PHE A 575 -6.66 22.06 -36.18
CA PHE A 575 -7.01 23.20 -35.31
C PHE A 575 -6.56 24.55 -35.87
N TYR A 576 -5.75 24.53 -36.92
CA TYR A 576 -5.23 25.74 -37.51
C TYR A 576 -6.29 26.42 -38.37
N SER A 577 -6.38 27.73 -38.24
CA SER A 577 -7.14 28.55 -39.17
C SER A 577 -6.47 28.54 -40.55
N ASN A 578 -7.25 28.75 -41.61
CA ASN A 578 -6.66 29.02 -42.93
C ASN A 578 -5.86 30.32 -42.89
N ASN A 579 -4.69 30.36 -43.56
CA ASN A 579 -3.71 31.48 -43.65
C ASN A 579 -4.27 32.85 -44.10
N THR A 580 -5.58 32.97 -44.33
CA THR A 580 -6.28 34.20 -44.75
C THR A 580 -7.14 34.83 -43.66
N GLU A 581 -7.28 34.23 -42.47
CA GLU A 581 -8.08 34.77 -41.36
C GLU A 581 -7.25 35.29 -40.17
N LYS A 582 -7.82 36.25 -39.43
CA LYS A 582 -7.23 36.96 -38.27
C LYS A 582 -7.16 36.11 -36.98
N TYR A 583 -7.35 34.79 -37.09
CA TYR A 583 -7.51 33.86 -35.97
C TYR A 583 -6.34 32.88 -35.94
N PHE A 584 -5.91 32.49 -34.73
CA PHE A 584 -4.75 31.65 -34.45
C PHE A 584 -5.13 30.17 -34.30
N LEU A 585 -6.24 29.88 -33.63
CA LEU A 585 -6.83 28.53 -33.52
C LEU A 585 -8.34 28.60 -33.77
N ASN A 586 -8.89 27.60 -34.46
CA ASN A 586 -10.29 27.55 -34.87
C ASN A 586 -10.85 26.12 -34.80
N ILE A 587 -11.85 25.88 -33.94
CA ILE A 587 -12.53 24.57 -33.82
C ILE A 587 -13.67 24.40 -34.84
N GLN A 588 -14.08 25.46 -35.54
CA GLN A 588 -15.03 25.38 -36.65
C GLN A 588 -14.36 25.04 -37.98
N ASP A 589 -13.04 25.24 -38.12
CA ASP A 589 -12.25 24.79 -39.28
C ASP A 589 -11.94 23.28 -39.24
N TYR A 590 -12.72 22.53 -38.46
CA TYR A 590 -13.08 21.14 -38.72
C TYR A 590 -13.81 20.97 -40.09
N LYS A 591 -13.30 21.59 -41.15
CA LYS A 591 -13.60 21.25 -42.53
C LYS A 591 -12.68 20.10 -42.91
N PHE A 592 -13.25 18.92 -42.76
CA PHE A 592 -12.81 17.71 -43.43
C PHE A 592 -12.41 18.03 -44.87
N VAL A 593 -11.20 17.60 -45.22
CA VAL A 593 -10.62 17.80 -46.55
C VAL A 593 -11.57 17.18 -47.59
N ASN A 594 -11.88 17.95 -48.64
CA ASN A 594 -12.64 17.62 -49.86
C ASN A 594 -14.10 18.10 -49.97
N GLY A 595 -14.45 19.32 -49.58
CA GLY A 595 -15.59 20.06 -50.17
C GLY A 595 -17.01 19.46 -49.99
N GLU A 596 -17.13 18.28 -49.40
CA GLU A 596 -18.37 17.63 -49.00
C GLU A 596 -18.60 17.90 -47.51
N LYS A 597 -19.81 18.34 -47.17
CA LYS A 597 -20.23 18.62 -45.78
C LYS A 597 -20.44 17.32 -44.99
N THR A 598 -19.43 16.48 -44.84
CA THR A 598 -19.47 15.35 -43.90
C THR A 598 -18.89 15.81 -42.58
N HIS A 599 -19.75 16.21 -41.64
CA HIS A 599 -19.33 16.45 -40.25
C HIS A 599 -18.88 15.12 -39.65
N ILE A 600 -17.57 14.86 -39.57
CA ILE A 600 -17.07 13.72 -38.80
C ILE A 600 -17.27 14.05 -37.31
N ASN A 601 -18.33 13.47 -36.76
CA ASN A 601 -18.61 13.42 -35.33
C ASN A 601 -18.06 12.11 -34.75
N ASN A 602 -18.19 11.95 -33.43
CA ASN A 602 -17.85 10.71 -32.74
C ASN A 602 -18.46 9.45 -33.36
N ASN A 603 -19.70 9.52 -33.88
CA ASN A 603 -20.35 8.37 -34.50
C ASN A 603 -19.66 7.93 -35.80
N TYR A 604 -19.22 8.86 -36.63
CA TYR A 604 -18.48 8.51 -37.85
C TYR A 604 -17.13 7.89 -37.49
N LEU A 605 -16.41 8.48 -36.53
CA LEU A 605 -15.15 7.95 -36.01
C LEU A 605 -15.26 6.50 -35.54
N LYS A 606 -16.27 6.26 -34.70
CA LYS A 606 -16.66 4.95 -34.20
C LYS A 606 -16.91 3.98 -35.35
N ASN A 607 -17.78 4.34 -36.29
CA ASN A 607 -18.14 3.47 -37.40
C ASN A 607 -16.94 3.09 -38.29
N GLU A 608 -16.06 4.04 -38.60
CA GLU A 608 -14.87 3.76 -39.42
C GLU A 608 -13.85 2.89 -38.68
N PHE A 609 -13.70 3.07 -37.37
CA PHE A 609 -12.83 2.23 -36.57
C PHE A 609 -13.38 0.83 -36.36
N THR A 610 -14.69 0.67 -36.14
CA THR A 610 -15.35 -0.64 -36.09
C THR A 610 -15.15 -1.40 -37.41
N LYS A 611 -15.32 -0.74 -38.56
CA LYS A 611 -15.03 -1.35 -39.88
C LYS A 611 -13.58 -1.80 -39.99
N LEU A 612 -12.62 -0.97 -39.56
CA LEU A 612 -11.21 -1.35 -39.53
C LEU A 612 -10.99 -2.60 -38.68
N LEU A 613 -11.60 -2.69 -37.50
CA LEU A 613 -11.47 -3.86 -36.64
C LEU A 613 -12.09 -5.11 -37.29
N GLU A 614 -13.30 -4.99 -37.85
CA GLU A 614 -14.02 -6.06 -38.55
C GLU A 614 -13.23 -6.61 -39.74
N GLU A 615 -12.64 -5.73 -40.58
CA GLU A 615 -11.75 -6.11 -41.69
C GLU A 615 -10.52 -6.90 -41.24
N ASN A 616 -10.19 -6.83 -39.95
CA ASN A 616 -9.06 -7.52 -39.35
C ASN A 616 -9.46 -8.66 -38.41
N GLU A 617 -10.71 -9.14 -38.51
CA GLU A 617 -11.26 -10.24 -37.70
C GLU A 617 -11.20 -9.95 -36.19
N CYS A 618 -11.40 -8.69 -35.80
CA CYS A 618 -11.42 -8.23 -34.42
C CYS A 618 -12.73 -7.48 -34.15
N SER A 619 -13.42 -7.77 -33.05
CA SER A 619 -14.55 -6.93 -32.63
C SER A 619 -14.09 -5.78 -31.73
N ASP A 620 -14.91 -4.74 -31.61
CA ASP A 620 -14.74 -3.67 -30.62
C ASP A 620 -14.53 -4.23 -29.19
N GLU A 621 -15.27 -5.29 -28.85
CA GLU A 621 -15.15 -5.96 -27.55
C GLU A 621 -13.79 -6.65 -27.38
N ASP A 622 -13.32 -7.37 -28.40
CA ASP A 622 -12.01 -8.04 -28.37
C ASP A 622 -10.87 -7.02 -28.25
N PHE A 623 -11.01 -5.90 -28.95
CA PHE A 623 -10.07 -4.80 -28.89
C PHE A 623 -9.99 -4.20 -27.48
N VAL A 624 -11.13 -3.83 -26.89
CA VAL A 624 -11.16 -3.28 -25.51
C VAL A 624 -10.69 -4.32 -24.49
N LYS A 625 -11.05 -5.60 -24.65
CA LYS A 625 -10.52 -6.69 -23.82
C LYS A 625 -9.00 -6.75 -23.87
N SER A 626 -8.38 -6.57 -25.04
CA SER A 626 -6.92 -6.55 -25.17
C SER A 626 -6.28 -5.40 -24.37
N LEU A 627 -6.86 -4.20 -24.39
CA LEU A 627 -6.38 -3.05 -23.60
C LEU A 627 -6.40 -3.34 -22.11
N ILE A 628 -7.44 -4.04 -21.66
CA ILE A 628 -7.60 -4.40 -20.26
C ILE A 628 -6.64 -5.53 -19.84
N GLN A 629 -6.34 -6.46 -20.74
CA GLN A 629 -5.41 -7.55 -20.47
C GLN A 629 -3.98 -7.03 -20.19
N ILE A 630 -3.59 -5.92 -20.82
CA ILE A 630 -2.31 -5.23 -20.56
C ILE A 630 -2.19 -4.89 -19.07
N TYR A 631 -3.25 -4.35 -18.46
CA TYR A 631 -3.28 -4.10 -17.03
C TYR A 631 -3.12 -5.40 -16.21
N LYS A 632 -3.90 -6.45 -16.53
CA LYS A 632 -3.88 -7.72 -15.77
C LYS A 632 -2.48 -8.34 -15.73
N SER A 633 -1.77 -8.41 -16.86
CA SER A 633 -0.44 -9.01 -16.95
C SER A 633 0.62 -8.38 -16.02
N SER A 634 0.51 -7.07 -15.75
CA SER A 634 1.43 -6.36 -14.86
C SER A 634 1.28 -6.73 -13.38
N SER A 635 0.17 -7.36 -13.01
CA SER A 635 -0.15 -7.78 -11.64
C SER A 635 0.13 -9.25 -11.34
N GLU A 636 0.45 -10.07 -12.36
CA GLU A 636 0.65 -11.52 -12.22
C GLU A 636 1.97 -11.93 -11.56
N LYS A 637 2.97 -11.04 -11.49
CA LYS A 637 4.36 -11.40 -11.11
C LYS A 637 4.66 -11.45 -9.62
N TYR A 638 3.77 -10.98 -8.75
CA TYR A 638 4.03 -10.92 -7.30
C TYR A 638 3.48 -12.14 -6.56
N ILE A 639 3.80 -13.34 -7.06
CA ILE A 639 3.58 -14.62 -6.37
C ILE A 639 4.70 -14.85 -5.35
N GLY A 640 4.91 -13.87 -4.47
CA GLY A 640 5.62 -14.04 -3.20
C GLY A 640 4.62 -14.27 -2.07
N ARG A 641 3.62 -15.13 -2.30
CA ARG A 641 2.42 -15.30 -1.45
C ARG A 641 2.80 -15.73 -0.03
N LYS A 642 2.27 -15.03 0.99
CA LYS A 642 2.34 -15.48 2.40
C LYS A 642 0.97 -15.74 3.03
N GLU A 643 -0.11 -15.08 2.56
CA GLU A 643 -1.43 -15.16 3.21
C GLU A 643 -2.57 -15.17 2.17
N TRP A 644 -3.62 -15.94 2.46
CA TRP A 644 -4.86 -15.98 1.68
C TRP A 644 -6.07 -15.73 2.59
N ARG A 645 -7.17 -15.25 1.99
CA ARG A 645 -8.45 -15.08 2.69
C ARG A 645 -9.64 -15.27 1.78
N TYR A 646 -10.81 -15.46 2.39
CA TYR A 646 -12.08 -15.37 1.67
C TYR A 646 -12.47 -13.91 1.38
N ALA A 647 -13.07 -13.69 0.22
CA ALA A 647 -13.62 -12.42 -0.21
C ALA A 647 -14.77 -11.98 0.73
N ASN A 648 -14.85 -10.68 0.98
CA ASN A 648 -15.98 -10.10 1.71
C ASN A 648 -17.28 -10.32 0.93
N LYS A 649 -18.37 -10.69 1.64
CA LYS A 649 -19.70 -10.93 1.04
C LYS A 649 -20.30 -9.71 0.33
N GLU A 650 -19.75 -8.51 0.55
CA GLU A 650 -20.17 -7.29 -0.14
C GLU A 650 -19.65 -7.21 -1.60
N LEU A 651 -18.60 -7.97 -1.93
CA LEU A 651 -17.91 -7.88 -3.23
C LEU A 651 -18.51 -8.78 -4.30
N TYR A 652 -19.26 -9.80 -3.90
CA TYR A 652 -19.84 -10.81 -4.76
C TYR A 652 -21.05 -11.45 -4.09
N ASN A 653 -21.98 -11.99 -4.86
CA ASN A 653 -23.15 -12.67 -4.33
C ASN A 653 -23.12 -14.15 -4.73
N PRO A 654 -22.67 -15.04 -3.82
CA PRO A 654 -22.56 -16.47 -4.11
C PRO A 654 -23.91 -17.12 -4.48
N ASN A 655 -25.04 -16.50 -4.16
CA ASN A 655 -26.37 -17.03 -4.49
C ASN A 655 -26.69 -16.94 -5.99
N TYR A 656 -25.98 -16.11 -6.75
CA TYR A 656 -26.12 -16.08 -8.21
C TYR A 656 -25.24 -17.13 -8.91
N GLY A 657 -24.43 -17.88 -8.17
CA GLY A 657 -23.66 -19.00 -8.70
C GLY A 657 -22.76 -18.61 -9.87
N ILE A 658 -22.91 -19.30 -11.00
CA ILE A 658 -22.05 -19.14 -12.18
C ILE A 658 -22.19 -17.75 -12.81
N ASP A 659 -23.37 -17.12 -12.77
CA ASP A 659 -23.57 -15.79 -13.36
C ASP A 659 -22.74 -14.71 -12.64
N ASP A 660 -22.60 -14.83 -11.33
CA ASP A 660 -21.76 -13.92 -10.53
C ASP A 660 -20.28 -14.33 -10.60
N ALA A 661 -20.00 -15.63 -10.69
CA ALA A 661 -18.65 -16.14 -10.96
C ALA A 661 -18.09 -15.57 -12.27
N MET A 662 -18.86 -15.59 -13.36
CA MET A 662 -18.49 -14.97 -14.63
C MET A 662 -18.24 -13.46 -14.49
N LYS A 663 -19.08 -12.74 -13.73
CA LYS A 663 -18.86 -11.31 -13.44
C LYS A 663 -17.58 -11.06 -12.66
N VAL A 664 -17.27 -11.91 -11.68
CA VAL A 664 -16.01 -11.84 -10.92
C VAL A 664 -14.81 -12.12 -11.81
N VAL A 665 -14.85 -13.12 -12.70
CA VAL A 665 -13.77 -13.37 -13.68
C VAL A 665 -13.58 -12.17 -14.61
N LYS A 666 -14.67 -11.57 -15.08
CA LYS A 666 -14.62 -10.36 -15.90
C LYS A 666 -14.14 -9.14 -15.12
N ARG A 667 -14.23 -9.05 -13.81
CA ARG A 667 -13.83 -7.85 -13.05
C ARG A 667 -12.42 -7.98 -12.45
N GLU A 668 -12.14 -9.11 -11.82
CA GLU A 668 -10.96 -9.33 -10.99
C GLU A 668 -9.74 -9.83 -11.78
N ASN A 669 -8.57 -9.76 -11.15
CA ASN A 669 -7.35 -10.38 -11.63
C ASN A 669 -7.30 -11.87 -11.25
N VAL A 670 -7.91 -12.72 -12.08
CA VAL A 670 -7.99 -14.17 -11.84
C VAL A 670 -6.65 -14.84 -12.10
N MET A 671 -6.06 -15.39 -11.04
CA MET A 671 -4.83 -16.18 -11.11
C MET A 671 -5.09 -17.64 -11.45
N GLY A 672 -6.29 -18.12 -11.15
CA GLY A 672 -6.74 -19.46 -11.49
C GLY A 672 -8.04 -19.83 -10.81
N ILE A 673 -8.51 -21.05 -11.07
CA ILE A 673 -9.80 -21.53 -10.57
C ILE A 673 -9.61 -22.91 -9.98
N ILE A 674 -10.13 -23.13 -8.77
CA ILE A 674 -10.14 -24.43 -8.11
C ILE A 674 -11.56 -24.98 -8.20
N LEU A 675 -11.72 -26.15 -8.82
CA LEU A 675 -13.01 -26.85 -8.91
C LEU A 675 -13.00 -28.07 -8.00
N PHE A 676 -14.08 -28.28 -7.24
CA PHE A 676 -14.21 -29.40 -6.33
C PHE A 676 -15.66 -29.87 -6.21
N TYR A 677 -15.83 -31.16 -5.90
CA TYR A 677 -17.10 -31.85 -6.06
C TYR A 677 -17.49 -32.60 -4.78
N PRO A 678 -18.00 -31.92 -3.73
CA PRO A 678 -18.48 -32.59 -2.53
C PRO A 678 -19.62 -33.57 -2.88
N TYR A 679 -19.50 -34.80 -2.40
CA TYR A 679 -20.43 -35.87 -2.73
C TYR A 679 -21.24 -36.29 -1.49
N ASN A 680 -22.57 -36.31 -1.61
CA ASN A 680 -23.45 -36.79 -0.56
C ASN A 680 -23.64 -38.32 -0.67
N ASN A 681 -22.96 -39.07 0.20
CA ASN A 681 -23.00 -40.53 0.26
C ASN A 681 -24.26 -41.12 0.93
N LYS A 682 -25.23 -40.29 1.35
CA LYS A 682 -26.45 -40.80 1.99
C LYS A 682 -27.30 -41.62 1.01
N ILE A 683 -27.86 -42.72 1.51
CA ILE A 683 -28.69 -43.66 0.74
C ILE A 683 -29.90 -42.94 0.08
N ASN A 684 -30.46 -41.94 0.76
CA ASN A 684 -31.61 -41.15 0.30
C ASN A 684 -31.23 -39.80 -0.31
N ALA A 685 -29.95 -39.57 -0.62
CA ALA A 685 -29.53 -38.31 -1.24
C ALA A 685 -30.16 -38.19 -2.64
N ARG A 686 -30.74 -37.02 -2.90
CA ARG A 686 -31.47 -36.71 -4.14
C ARG A 686 -30.51 -36.71 -5.34
N PRO A 687 -30.98 -36.98 -6.58
CA PRO A 687 -30.10 -37.08 -7.76
C PRO A 687 -29.26 -35.82 -8.03
N TYR A 688 -29.78 -34.65 -7.67
CA TYR A 688 -29.09 -33.36 -7.79
C TYR A 688 -28.12 -33.06 -6.61
N GLU A 689 -28.02 -33.94 -5.60
CA GLU A 689 -27.07 -33.86 -4.47
C GLU A 689 -25.79 -34.66 -4.77
N LYS A 690 -25.60 -35.10 -6.01
CA LYS A 690 -24.56 -36.05 -6.42
C LYS A 690 -23.92 -35.68 -7.77
N PRO A 691 -22.69 -35.16 -7.80
CA PRO A 691 -22.02 -34.31 -6.81
C PRO A 691 -22.42 -32.83 -6.93
N LEU A 692 -22.18 -32.04 -5.87
CA LEU A 692 -22.31 -30.58 -5.95
C LEU A 692 -21.17 -29.98 -6.78
N GLN A 693 -21.50 -29.12 -7.74
CA GLN A 693 -20.51 -28.46 -8.58
C GLN A 693 -20.09 -27.14 -7.94
N ASN A 694 -18.93 -27.16 -7.27
CA ASN A 694 -18.42 -25.99 -6.55
C ASN A 694 -17.10 -25.51 -7.15
N GLY A 695 -16.81 -24.24 -6.91
CA GLY A 695 -15.56 -23.63 -7.33
C GLY A 695 -15.13 -22.49 -6.43
N ILE A 696 -13.83 -22.24 -6.42
CA ILE A 696 -13.23 -21.05 -5.83
C ILE A 696 -12.49 -20.34 -6.95
N ILE A 697 -12.90 -19.11 -7.24
CA ILE A 697 -12.12 -18.23 -8.11
C ILE A 697 -10.98 -17.68 -7.24
N VAL A 698 -9.74 -17.93 -7.69
CA VAL A 698 -8.52 -17.48 -7.01
C VAL A 698 -8.05 -16.22 -7.71
N THR A 699 -8.00 -15.12 -6.96
CA THR A 699 -7.59 -13.82 -7.47
C THR A 699 -6.40 -13.30 -6.68
N GLY A 700 -5.58 -12.48 -7.32
CA GLY A 700 -4.53 -11.70 -6.66
C GLY A 700 -5.01 -10.27 -6.53
N ASN A 701 -4.87 -9.69 -5.34
CA ASN A 701 -5.12 -8.26 -5.16
C ASN A 701 -3.83 -7.46 -5.19
N ASP A 702 -3.97 -6.14 -5.12
CA ASP A 702 -2.83 -5.24 -5.21
C ASP A 702 -1.88 -5.28 -3.99
N PHE A 703 -2.27 -6.01 -2.94
CA PHE A 703 -1.64 -6.10 -1.62
C PHE A 703 -0.87 -7.39 -1.39
N GLU A 704 -0.57 -8.14 -2.47
CA GLU A 704 0.12 -9.45 -2.39
C GLU A 704 -0.69 -10.51 -1.60
N GLU A 705 -2.01 -10.29 -1.43
CA GLU A 705 -2.91 -11.27 -0.82
C GLU A 705 -3.62 -12.09 -1.91
N ILE A 706 -3.85 -13.36 -1.62
CA ILE A 706 -4.78 -14.17 -2.40
C ILE A 706 -6.19 -13.97 -1.85
N VAL A 707 -7.10 -13.52 -2.72
CA VAL A 707 -8.52 -13.37 -2.38
C VAL A 707 -9.30 -14.49 -3.07
N LEU A 708 -9.95 -15.30 -2.24
CA LEU A 708 -10.73 -16.46 -2.64
C LEU A 708 -12.21 -16.08 -2.72
N PHE A 709 -12.82 -16.25 -3.88
CA PHE A 709 -14.26 -16.08 -4.07
C PHE A 709 -14.93 -17.45 -4.13
N PRO A 710 -15.41 -17.99 -2.98
CA PRO A 710 -16.02 -19.30 -2.95
C PRO A 710 -17.46 -19.26 -3.46
N TYR A 711 -17.70 -20.03 -4.51
CA TYR A 711 -19.03 -20.39 -5.00
C TYR A 711 -19.34 -21.80 -4.52
N VAL A 712 -19.67 -21.86 -3.24
CA VAL A 712 -20.19 -23.06 -2.60
C VAL A 712 -21.70 -22.95 -2.62
N GLY A 713 -22.34 -23.75 -3.46
CA GLY A 713 -23.79 -23.81 -3.53
C GLY A 713 -24.36 -25.04 -2.83
N TYR A 714 -25.61 -24.93 -2.40
CA TYR A 714 -26.49 -26.07 -2.15
C TYR A 714 -27.46 -26.25 -3.33
N VAL A 715 -28.08 -27.42 -3.38
CA VAL A 715 -29.16 -27.81 -4.30
C VAL A 715 -30.14 -26.68 -4.59
N GLY A 716 -30.50 -26.52 -5.86
CA GLY A 716 -31.56 -25.60 -6.31
C GLY A 716 -31.04 -24.27 -6.85
N LEU A 717 -29.75 -23.97 -6.65
CA LEU A 717 -29.08 -22.87 -7.34
C LEU A 717 -28.77 -23.24 -8.80
N HIS A 718 -28.87 -22.27 -9.71
CA HIS A 718 -28.64 -22.45 -11.14
C HIS A 718 -27.25 -23.02 -11.47
N SER A 719 -26.25 -22.82 -10.62
CA SER A 719 -24.86 -23.26 -10.82
C SER A 719 -24.59 -24.76 -10.73
N HIS A 720 -25.54 -25.57 -10.21
CA HIS A 720 -25.34 -27.03 -10.03
C HIS A 720 -25.75 -27.87 -11.23
N LYS A 721 -26.26 -27.24 -12.29
CA LYS A 721 -26.65 -27.96 -13.49
C LYS A 721 -25.39 -28.28 -14.31
N PRO A 722 -25.14 -29.54 -14.69
CA PRO A 722 -23.92 -29.91 -15.40
C PRO A 722 -23.60 -29.06 -16.64
N TYR A 723 -24.63 -28.66 -17.39
CA TYR A 723 -24.45 -27.81 -18.57
C TYR A 723 -23.92 -26.41 -18.22
N ARG A 724 -24.25 -25.86 -17.05
CA ARG A 724 -23.77 -24.54 -16.62
C ARG A 724 -22.29 -24.59 -16.27
N MET A 725 -21.81 -25.68 -15.67
CA MET A 725 -20.38 -25.86 -15.43
C MET A 725 -19.60 -26.00 -16.74
N ASN A 726 -20.17 -26.64 -17.76
CA ASN A 726 -19.57 -26.68 -19.09
C ASN A 726 -19.51 -25.28 -19.71
N GLU A 727 -20.61 -24.54 -19.68
CA GLU A 727 -20.67 -23.13 -20.12
C GLU A 727 -19.63 -22.26 -19.39
N PHE A 728 -19.44 -22.48 -18.08
CA PHE A 728 -18.42 -21.78 -17.32
C PHE A 728 -17.00 -22.18 -17.75
N LYS A 729 -16.73 -23.47 -17.97
CA LYS A 729 -15.42 -23.95 -18.46
C LYS A 729 -15.10 -23.40 -19.87
N GLU A 730 -16.09 -23.33 -20.76
CA GLU A 730 -15.98 -22.68 -22.07
C GLU A 730 -15.64 -21.20 -21.92
N PHE A 731 -16.42 -20.47 -21.12
CA PHE A 731 -16.18 -19.06 -20.80
C PHE A 731 -14.80 -18.77 -20.19
N ILE A 732 -14.33 -19.61 -19.25
CA ILE A 732 -12.98 -19.49 -18.65
C ILE A 732 -11.89 -19.62 -19.72
N THR A 733 -12.11 -20.52 -20.68
CA THR A 733 -11.18 -20.76 -21.79
C THR A 733 -11.16 -19.56 -22.74
N GLU A 734 -12.33 -18.99 -23.04
CA GLU A 734 -12.47 -17.76 -23.84
C GLU A 734 -11.80 -16.55 -23.18
N GLU A 735 -11.91 -16.41 -21.86
CA GLU A 735 -11.23 -15.34 -21.09
C GLU A 735 -9.72 -15.61 -20.91
N GLY A 736 -9.18 -16.68 -21.50
CA GLY A 736 -7.74 -16.98 -21.52
C GLY A 736 -7.17 -17.45 -20.19
N ILE A 737 -7.99 -17.92 -19.25
CA ILE A 737 -7.54 -18.40 -17.94
C ILE A 737 -6.97 -19.81 -18.07
N LYS A 738 -5.64 -19.93 -17.95
CA LYS A 738 -4.92 -21.20 -18.18
C LYS A 738 -4.86 -22.12 -16.95
N LYS A 739 -4.94 -21.56 -15.74
CA LYS A 739 -4.76 -22.30 -14.48
C LYS A 739 -6.12 -22.73 -13.92
N VAL A 740 -6.53 -23.96 -14.22
CA VAL A 740 -7.73 -24.59 -13.65
C VAL A 740 -7.32 -25.87 -12.94
N TYR A 741 -7.35 -25.85 -11.61
CA TYR A 741 -7.06 -27.03 -10.78
C TYR A 741 -8.36 -27.73 -10.39
N GLU A 742 -8.57 -28.92 -10.93
CA GLU A 742 -9.69 -29.77 -10.56
C GLU A 742 -9.23 -30.75 -9.48
N VAL A 743 -9.81 -30.63 -8.28
CA VAL A 743 -9.46 -31.45 -7.12
C VAL A 743 -9.88 -32.89 -7.38
N LYS A 744 -8.90 -33.75 -7.66
CA LYS A 744 -9.06 -35.20 -7.81
C LYS A 744 -8.91 -35.90 -6.46
N GLU A 745 -9.59 -37.02 -6.27
CA GLU A 745 -9.57 -37.78 -5.02
C GLU A 745 -8.18 -38.31 -4.69
N GLU A 746 -7.75 -38.21 -3.42
CA GLU A 746 -6.58 -38.93 -2.92
C GLU A 746 -7.00 -40.33 -2.47
N VAL A 747 -6.38 -41.36 -3.04
CA VAL A 747 -6.77 -42.79 -2.97
C VAL A 747 -6.60 -43.43 -1.58
N ASN A 748 -6.15 -42.70 -0.56
CA ASN A 748 -5.86 -43.27 0.76
C ASN A 748 -7.11 -43.33 1.67
N LYS A 749 -7.46 -44.55 2.10
CA LYS A 749 -8.68 -44.94 2.86
C LYS A 749 -8.84 -44.34 4.27
N HIS A 750 -7.82 -43.70 4.85
CA HIS A 750 -7.87 -43.24 6.24
C HIS A 750 -7.93 -41.71 6.43
N ASP A 751 -7.76 -40.92 5.37
CA ASP A 751 -7.88 -39.45 5.42
C ASP A 751 -8.42 -38.88 4.09
N SER A 752 -9.35 -39.60 3.46
CA SER A 752 -9.90 -39.20 2.15
C SER A 752 -10.81 -37.99 2.28
N LEU A 753 -10.68 -37.02 1.35
CA LEU A 753 -11.56 -35.85 1.26
C LEU A 753 -13.05 -36.24 1.23
N GLN A 754 -13.36 -37.41 0.67
CA GLN A 754 -14.71 -37.95 0.58
C GLN A 754 -15.35 -38.23 1.94
N SER A 755 -14.58 -38.77 2.90
CA SER A 755 -15.05 -38.98 4.28
C SER A 755 -15.38 -37.65 4.96
N LYS A 756 -14.53 -36.63 4.78
CA LYS A 756 -14.74 -35.28 5.31
C LYS A 756 -15.96 -34.61 4.69
N TRP A 757 -16.14 -34.74 3.36
CA TRP A 757 -17.33 -34.23 2.67
C TRP A 757 -18.63 -34.88 3.12
N SER A 758 -18.64 -36.20 3.34
CA SER A 758 -19.85 -36.91 3.74
C SER A 758 -20.45 -36.40 5.06
N ASN A 759 -19.60 -35.94 6.00
CA ASN A 759 -20.01 -35.38 7.30
C ASN A 759 -20.54 -33.93 7.22
N CYS A 760 -20.50 -33.32 6.02
CA CYS A 760 -20.96 -31.94 5.80
C CYS A 760 -22.47 -31.84 5.59
N PHE A 761 -23.18 -32.96 5.37
CA PHE A 761 -24.58 -32.97 4.90
C PHE A 761 -25.62 -33.23 6.00
N ASP A 762 -25.27 -32.99 7.28
CA ASP A 762 -26.09 -33.30 8.45
C ASP A 762 -26.78 -32.08 9.10
N GLY A 763 -26.72 -30.89 8.48
CA GLY A 763 -27.27 -29.63 9.04
C GLY A 763 -28.12 -28.83 8.06
N SER A 764 -28.46 -27.59 8.45
CA SER A 764 -29.08 -26.59 7.56
C SER A 764 -28.15 -26.16 6.43
N ASP A 765 -28.70 -25.57 5.37
CA ASP A 765 -27.93 -25.15 4.19
C ASP A 765 -26.74 -24.24 4.53
N GLU A 766 -26.93 -23.29 5.45
CA GLU A 766 -25.86 -22.42 5.95
C GLU A 766 -24.77 -23.20 6.70
N LYS A 767 -25.15 -24.13 7.59
CA LYS A 767 -24.21 -24.97 8.34
C LYS A 767 -23.42 -25.90 7.42
N ASN A 768 -24.06 -26.41 6.37
CA ASN A 768 -23.40 -27.28 5.39
C ASN A 768 -22.36 -26.49 4.59
N LYS A 769 -22.68 -25.24 4.20
CA LYS A 769 -21.73 -24.33 3.54
C LYS A 769 -20.51 -24.02 4.42
N GLU A 770 -20.73 -23.73 5.70
CA GLU A 770 -19.65 -23.45 6.65
C GLU A 770 -18.70 -24.65 6.81
N LYS A 771 -19.25 -25.85 6.99
CA LYS A 771 -18.45 -27.09 7.07
C LYS A 771 -17.65 -27.35 5.79
N ILE A 772 -18.25 -27.09 4.63
CA ILE A 772 -17.55 -27.25 3.35
C ILE A 772 -16.35 -26.28 3.28
N LEU A 773 -16.57 -25.01 3.62
CA LEU A 773 -15.52 -23.99 3.63
C LEU A 773 -14.43 -24.26 4.67
N GLU A 774 -14.76 -24.86 5.81
CA GLU A 774 -13.79 -25.26 6.83
C GLU A 774 -12.79 -26.29 6.28
N ILE A 775 -13.28 -27.32 5.59
CA ILE A 775 -12.39 -28.32 4.96
C ILE A 775 -11.60 -27.70 3.81
N CYS A 776 -12.21 -26.81 3.01
CA CYS A 776 -11.47 -26.06 1.98
C CYS A 776 -10.32 -25.27 2.62
N SER A 777 -10.56 -24.61 3.74
CA SER A 777 -9.55 -23.83 4.47
C SER A 777 -8.36 -24.69 4.90
N GLN A 778 -8.62 -25.91 5.40
CA GLN A 778 -7.57 -26.86 5.80
C GLN A 778 -6.71 -27.38 4.64
N LYS A 779 -7.23 -27.33 3.40
CA LYS A 779 -6.56 -27.83 2.19
C LYS A 779 -6.05 -26.73 1.27
N MET A 780 -6.35 -25.46 1.58
CA MET A 780 -6.15 -24.35 0.67
C MET A 780 -4.69 -24.16 0.27
N ASP A 781 -3.75 -24.21 1.22
CA ASP A 781 -2.31 -24.07 0.93
C ASP A 781 -1.83 -25.11 -0.09
N LYS A 782 -2.31 -26.35 0.03
CA LYS A 782 -2.00 -27.42 -0.91
C LYS A 782 -2.62 -27.15 -2.28
N TRP A 783 -3.89 -26.78 -2.34
CA TRP A 783 -4.58 -26.52 -3.61
C TRP A 783 -4.00 -25.32 -4.36
N LEU A 784 -3.63 -24.25 -3.64
CA LEU A 784 -2.92 -23.11 -4.21
C LEU A 784 -1.54 -23.53 -4.74
N GLY A 785 -0.80 -24.37 -4.01
CA GLY A 785 0.47 -24.92 -4.46
C GLY A 785 0.35 -25.78 -5.72
N GLU A 786 -0.71 -26.58 -5.86
CA GLU A 786 -0.98 -27.34 -7.09
C GLU A 786 -1.41 -26.43 -8.25
N LEU A 787 -2.24 -25.42 -7.98
CA LEU A 787 -2.65 -24.43 -8.98
C LEU A 787 -1.44 -23.65 -9.54
N ASP A 788 -0.46 -23.33 -8.70
CA ASP A 788 0.74 -22.62 -9.11
C ASP A 788 1.65 -23.46 -10.04
N LYS A 789 1.64 -24.80 -9.91
CA LYS A 789 2.40 -25.72 -10.78
C LYS A 789 1.84 -25.85 -12.19
N LEU A 790 0.60 -25.41 -12.44
CA LEU A 790 -0.04 -25.46 -13.75
C LEU A 790 0.40 -24.32 -14.70
N GLY A 791 1.36 -23.50 -14.27
CA GLY A 791 1.86 -22.31 -14.96
C GLY A 791 3.05 -22.54 -15.87
#